data_AF-A0A1X2G8V0-F1
#
_entry.id   AF-A0A1X2G8V0-F1
#
_cell.length_a   1.000
_cell.length_b   1.000
_cell.length_c   1.000
_cell.angle_alpha   90.00
_cell.angle_beta   90.00
_cell.angle_gamma   90.00
#
_symmetry.space_group_name_H-M   'P 1'
#
loop_
_entity.id
_entity.type
_entity.pdbx_description
1 polymer ?
#
loop_
_entity_poly.entity_id
_entity_poly.type
_entity_poly.pdbx_seq_one_letter_code
_entity_poly.pdbx_strand_id
1 'polypeptide(L)'
;MNVTDMNTLLAEFQLRFTSLNLVQNDLTPAQLDFLVHSQNPNYQAHSQIMQRHFEVDDQTLMDVLGLQVFEPGTAVPTGTVNFYVRSWSVPLTTLQTIMDWLCAEESEDFSIEEVNDWFDHIEAHQQDQMPIRIRYVGMCAGPTTPHDRHLEDTSFREHGLLSMFLHGLQRTDLACFNDVNILVAPNAALQGPVGRHTDLREQILINYFGLDKLLNQQIGGIRVWYAPSAQTIQNHQRYQNTLMQNLLTMGDDSRSGDQALSNEVEAWVERMCRAATDNAVCARLEQRPLNEDYLGMLTQQSTPTQTVYGLTIMATLGKDVTLAAMVNATPFFSTDSYAGHVTIASLQRVSGVHFDHGTIFTSFCDLYPWAGHNSTLPAAIQQLRDYMQTVQPLIAVTMSRPVTSVAMSNFLHPHGMPSLDDYMDYIGLPRLAFYPTDDMVNGPATAAWPNTHATIMVPHLHPGYQKHLAHSPIVSQIIDLCWAITMIIGELAANILKTNSTARNTEAAINALVPLIMPDSPNLIARLAYAYGDLAAAKQQYQVFATLRLARVRFLDQVQTRYNEVMSLAAYRRMDDIGRAVGPPHSHHRAVQVQRMWNMNYPQLHCHIPRDAQHQQQWFQWANSLQQGAFYFASAMRQAGLLHPVVHRLHSVLVQYPPDNATDDSWMANETLVLEALGRWSSYMRTFLPPDHFSPANQRLRVGQRWANERGVPFVPTIYTSMEHIEGREVVVSATYGVNFYWIYNDHDVTVRVRFPRSLMPIFQMRTSCQHFIVHFLPGGIGFSTLQGTPVMNGPSPIVISLSDINHFPYLPQLWAAERQRAGQQGLTVSPMVGTPGRPYFTVTTPAATLSNFGPILPNDAIALLRDFLAQDQFVHGGTLNTASNDVAVALRNPLVNAQRFSVAFSQYLQHRLEHPYAYQWLYFCDHIHMQGRHLRINLQFLRPIHSFRAIPTYTASGSRQSYIVLRFGPADPAGDTLLHPVGDLTR
;
A
#
# COMPACT_ATOMS: atom_id res chain seq x y z
N MET A 1 13.08 -18.46 44.97
CA MET A 1 11.97 -17.68 45.56
C MET A 1 11.24 -18.59 46.54
N ASN A 2 10.78 -18.10 47.69
CA ASN A 2 9.98 -18.97 48.59
C ASN A 2 8.58 -19.20 47.97
N VAL A 3 7.84 -20.20 48.45
CA VAL A 3 6.52 -20.56 47.89
C VAL A 3 5.52 -19.39 47.99
N THR A 4 5.58 -18.61 49.07
CA THR A 4 4.70 -17.46 49.30
C THR A 4 4.92 -16.35 48.27
N ASP A 5 6.18 -16.01 48.00
CA ASP A 5 6.58 -14.99 47.03
C ASP A 5 6.20 -15.41 45.60
N MET A 6 6.39 -16.69 45.25
CA MET A 6 5.99 -17.23 43.94
C MET A 6 4.46 -17.21 43.76
N ASN A 7 3.70 -17.53 44.82
CA ASN A 7 2.24 -17.42 44.80
C ASN A 7 1.77 -15.98 44.67
N THR A 8 2.50 -15.02 45.25
CA THR A 8 2.21 -13.59 45.12
C THR A 8 2.45 -13.12 43.69
N LEU A 9 3.59 -13.51 43.09
CA LEU A 9 3.88 -13.24 41.68
C LEU A 9 2.83 -13.86 40.75
N LEU A 10 2.43 -15.10 41.01
CA LEU A 10 1.35 -15.76 40.26
C LEU A 10 0.03 -14.99 40.35
N ALA A 11 -0.35 -14.51 41.54
CA ALA A 11 -1.56 -13.72 41.71
C ALA A 11 -1.52 -12.41 40.92
N GLU A 12 -0.36 -11.72 40.88
CA GLU A 12 -0.18 -10.52 40.06
C GLU A 12 -0.30 -10.84 38.56
N PHE A 13 0.33 -11.93 38.09
CA PHE A 13 0.18 -12.40 36.71
C PHE A 13 -1.26 -12.78 36.37
N GLN A 14 -1.96 -13.47 37.26
CA GLN A 14 -3.38 -13.81 37.06
C GLN A 14 -4.24 -12.54 36.95
N LEU A 15 -3.96 -11.51 37.76
CA LEU A 15 -4.64 -10.22 37.66
C LEU A 15 -4.35 -9.52 36.32
N ARG A 16 -3.08 -9.45 35.90
CA ARG A 16 -2.68 -8.87 34.60
C ARG A 16 -3.26 -9.66 33.41
N PHE A 17 -3.23 -10.99 33.48
CA PHE A 17 -3.87 -11.84 32.48
C PHE A 17 -5.39 -11.65 32.50
N THR A 18 -6.02 -11.44 33.66
CA THR A 18 -7.46 -11.10 33.74
C THR A 18 -7.74 -9.79 33.02
N SER A 19 -6.97 -8.74 33.28
CA SER A 19 -7.21 -7.41 32.69
C SER A 19 -6.99 -7.41 31.17
N LEU A 20 -6.10 -8.28 30.67
CA LEU A 20 -5.90 -8.53 29.24
C LEU A 20 -6.77 -9.68 28.69
N ASN A 21 -7.60 -10.29 29.54
CA ASN A 21 -8.44 -11.46 29.25
C ASN A 21 -7.70 -12.66 28.61
N LEU A 22 -6.47 -12.91 29.04
CA LEU A 22 -5.71 -14.10 28.69
C LEU A 22 -6.16 -15.32 29.51
N VAL A 23 -5.98 -16.52 28.94
CA VAL A 23 -6.31 -17.79 29.60
C VAL A 23 -5.42 -17.99 30.82
N GLN A 24 -6.01 -17.95 32.02
CA GLN A 24 -5.30 -18.12 33.29
C GLN A 24 -5.07 -19.58 33.66
N ASN A 25 -5.88 -20.50 33.13
CA ASN A 25 -5.82 -21.92 33.49
C ASN A 25 -4.47 -22.55 33.20
N ASP A 26 -3.71 -21.96 32.28
CA ASP A 26 -2.37 -22.42 32.00
C ASP A 26 -1.39 -21.93 33.07
N LEU A 27 -1.54 -20.70 33.61
CA LEU A 27 -0.62 -20.09 34.57
C LEU A 27 -0.52 -20.90 35.88
N THR A 28 0.63 -21.52 36.06
CA THR A 28 1.01 -22.25 37.27
C THR A 28 2.37 -21.77 37.78
N PRO A 29 2.73 -22.00 39.05
CA PRO A 29 4.07 -21.67 39.55
C PRO A 29 5.19 -22.25 38.67
N ALA A 30 5.02 -23.50 38.20
CA ALA A 30 5.98 -24.17 37.32
C ALA A 30 6.19 -23.46 35.97
N GLN A 31 5.20 -22.73 35.47
CA GLN A 31 5.34 -21.95 34.25
C GLN A 31 6.03 -20.61 34.45
N LEU A 32 6.04 -20.09 35.69
CA LEU A 32 6.74 -18.86 36.08
C LEU A 32 8.17 -19.13 36.57
N ASP A 33 8.52 -20.38 36.86
CA ASP A 33 9.84 -20.77 37.41
C ASP A 33 11.03 -20.22 36.61
N PHE A 34 10.87 -20.05 35.30
CA PHE A 34 11.93 -19.51 34.45
C PHE A 34 12.26 -18.02 34.72
N LEU A 35 11.34 -17.28 35.34
CA LEU A 35 11.58 -15.90 35.75
C LEU A 35 12.45 -15.82 37.00
N VAL A 36 12.56 -16.90 37.78
CA VAL A 36 13.27 -16.89 39.07
C VAL A 36 14.70 -17.36 38.88
N HIS A 37 15.64 -16.42 38.95
CA HIS A 37 17.06 -16.75 39.01
C HIS A 37 17.44 -17.23 40.42
N SER A 38 18.15 -18.35 40.53
CA SER A 38 18.47 -18.99 41.81
C SER A 38 19.29 -18.12 42.76
N GLN A 39 19.98 -17.09 42.23
CA GLN A 39 20.84 -16.20 43.01
C GLN A 39 20.14 -14.95 43.54
N ASN A 40 18.95 -14.57 43.04
CA ASN A 40 18.24 -13.37 43.50
C ASN A 40 16.71 -13.59 43.60
N PRO A 41 16.26 -14.38 44.59
CA PRO A 41 14.86 -14.80 44.71
C PRO A 41 13.88 -13.72 45.23
N ASN A 42 14.25 -12.44 45.24
CA ASN A 42 13.52 -11.39 45.95
C ASN A 42 12.33 -10.86 45.13
N TYR A 43 11.10 -11.10 45.61
CA TYR A 43 9.87 -10.57 45.02
C TYR A 43 9.88 -9.04 44.86
N GLN A 44 10.49 -8.29 45.78
CA GLN A 44 10.52 -6.82 45.68
C GLN A 44 11.27 -6.34 44.44
N ALA A 45 12.36 -7.03 44.05
CA ALA A 45 13.10 -6.70 42.84
C ALA A 45 12.24 -6.98 41.58
N HIS A 46 11.50 -8.09 41.57
CA HIS A 46 10.56 -8.37 40.49
C HIS A 46 9.45 -7.32 40.42
N SER A 47 8.83 -6.98 41.55
CA SER A 47 7.76 -5.98 41.62
C SER A 47 8.23 -4.60 41.15
N GLN A 48 9.45 -4.20 41.51
CA GLN A 48 10.07 -2.96 41.02
C GLN A 48 10.21 -2.96 39.49
N ILE A 49 10.75 -4.03 38.90
CA ILE A 49 10.87 -4.15 37.43
C ILE A 49 9.48 -4.10 36.78
N MET A 50 8.51 -4.86 37.31
CA MET A 50 7.15 -4.93 36.76
C MET A 50 6.39 -3.60 36.82
N GLN A 51 6.81 -2.66 37.67
CA GLN A 51 6.20 -1.33 37.79
C GLN A 51 6.97 -0.24 37.05
N ARG A 52 8.31 -0.30 37.07
CA ARG A 52 9.20 0.79 36.62
C ARG A 52 10.40 0.30 35.82
N HIS A 53 10.20 -0.64 34.89
CA HIS A 53 11.32 -1.18 34.14
C HIS A 53 12.13 -0.11 33.40
N PHE A 54 11.52 0.99 32.95
CA PHE A 54 12.21 2.11 32.29
C PHE A 54 13.37 2.70 33.11
N GLU A 55 13.31 2.60 34.44
CA GLU A 55 14.34 3.13 35.37
C GLU A 55 15.39 2.07 35.75
N VAL A 56 15.13 0.79 35.46
CA VAL A 56 16.02 -0.33 35.85
C VAL A 56 17.07 -0.52 34.78
N ASP A 57 18.36 -0.53 35.11
CA ASP A 57 19.44 -0.81 34.16
C ASP A 57 19.50 -2.29 33.73
N ASP A 58 20.24 -2.55 32.65
CA ASP A 58 20.30 -3.89 32.05
C ASP A 58 21.04 -4.90 32.94
N GLN A 59 22.00 -4.48 33.77
CA GLN A 59 22.70 -5.38 34.69
C GLN A 59 21.78 -5.87 35.80
N THR A 60 21.02 -4.96 36.42
CA THR A 60 19.99 -5.29 37.41
C THR A 60 18.94 -6.22 36.81
N LEU A 61 18.52 -5.97 35.56
CA LEU A 61 17.58 -6.83 34.86
C LEU A 61 18.16 -8.24 34.62
N MET A 62 19.42 -8.32 34.18
CA MET A 62 20.15 -9.58 33.99
C MET A 62 20.25 -10.38 35.29
N ASP A 63 20.59 -9.73 36.40
CA ASP A 63 20.77 -10.39 37.70
C ASP A 63 19.47 -10.97 38.25
N VAL A 64 18.34 -10.27 38.07
CA VAL A 64 17.03 -10.69 38.60
C VAL A 64 16.42 -11.80 37.73
N LEU A 65 16.43 -11.64 36.40
CA LEU A 65 15.79 -12.59 35.47
C LEU A 65 16.76 -13.69 34.97
N GLY A 66 18.03 -13.63 35.33
CA GLY A 66 19.07 -14.53 34.82
C GLY A 66 19.28 -14.39 33.30
N LEU A 67 19.19 -13.17 32.77
CA LEU A 67 19.43 -12.90 31.36
C LEU A 67 20.93 -12.89 31.05
N GLN A 68 21.28 -13.15 29.78
CA GLN A 68 22.65 -13.11 29.29
C GLN A 68 22.72 -12.24 28.05
N VAL A 69 23.81 -11.49 27.88
CA VAL A 69 24.06 -10.77 26.61
C VAL A 69 24.24 -11.79 25.49
N PHE A 70 23.53 -11.59 24.39
CA PHE A 70 23.65 -12.43 23.21
C PHE A 70 24.80 -11.95 22.32
N GLU A 71 25.80 -12.80 22.15
CA GLU A 71 26.94 -12.52 21.28
C GLU A 71 26.57 -12.78 19.80
N PRO A 72 26.73 -11.79 18.90
CA PRO A 72 26.51 -11.99 17.47
C PRO A 72 27.30 -13.17 16.92
N GLY A 73 26.63 -14.03 16.14
CA GLY A 73 27.22 -15.27 15.61
C GLY A 73 27.04 -16.50 16.50
N THR A 74 26.47 -16.35 17.72
CA THR A 74 26.06 -17.51 18.53
C THR A 74 24.93 -18.26 17.83
N ALA A 75 25.15 -19.53 17.50
CA ALA A 75 24.15 -20.34 16.84
C ALA A 75 23.00 -20.72 17.79
N VAL A 76 21.76 -20.62 17.30
CA VAL A 76 20.58 -21.19 17.98
C VAL A 76 20.26 -22.52 17.31
N PRO A 77 20.31 -23.66 18.04
CA PRO A 77 20.05 -24.96 17.45
C PRO A 77 18.64 -25.06 16.83
N THR A 78 18.53 -25.74 15.69
CA THR A 78 17.23 -26.02 15.05
C THR A 78 16.30 -26.75 16.02
N GLY A 79 15.06 -26.27 16.14
CA GLY A 79 14.07 -26.82 17.08
C GLY A 79 14.17 -26.26 18.51
N THR A 80 15.11 -25.34 18.78
CA THR A 80 15.12 -24.54 20.02
C THR A 80 14.40 -23.21 19.79
N VAL A 81 13.54 -22.82 20.73
CA VAL A 81 12.90 -21.51 20.77
C VAL A 81 13.52 -20.70 21.89
N ASN A 82 14.15 -19.58 21.54
CA ASN A 82 14.78 -18.64 22.46
C ASN A 82 13.94 -17.38 22.61
N PHE A 83 13.93 -16.85 23.83
CA PHE A 83 13.27 -15.58 24.19
C PHE A 83 14.34 -14.55 24.51
N TYR A 84 14.10 -13.31 24.13
CA TYR A 84 15.05 -12.23 24.31
C TYR A 84 14.37 -10.89 24.57
N VAL A 85 15.11 -9.98 25.19
CA VAL A 85 14.78 -8.58 25.40
C VAL A 85 15.79 -7.74 24.64
N ARG A 86 15.33 -6.83 23.78
CA ARG A 86 16.16 -5.75 23.25
C ARG A 86 16.00 -4.55 24.17
N SER A 87 17.11 -3.93 24.56
CA SER A 87 17.13 -2.81 25.49
C SER A 87 17.97 -1.68 24.91
N TRP A 88 17.42 -0.47 24.90
CA TRP A 88 18.10 0.76 24.50
C TRP A 88 18.20 1.70 25.69
N SER A 89 19.39 2.25 25.91
CA SER A 89 19.60 3.37 26.85
C SER A 89 19.44 4.68 26.11
N VAL A 90 18.24 5.26 26.13
CA VAL A 90 17.95 6.45 25.33
C VAL A 90 18.13 7.70 26.19
N PRO A 91 19.04 8.62 25.82
CA PRO A 91 19.15 9.91 26.49
C PRO A 91 17.83 10.69 26.42
N LEU A 92 17.52 11.46 27.47
CA LEU A 92 16.27 12.21 27.55
C LEU A 92 16.09 13.20 26.38
N THR A 93 17.17 13.85 25.96
CA THR A 93 17.19 14.76 24.80
C THR A 93 16.91 14.05 23.48
N THR A 94 17.47 12.85 23.30
CA THR A 94 17.19 11.99 22.15
C THR A 94 15.72 11.58 22.14
N LEU A 95 15.18 11.17 23.30
CA LEU A 95 13.77 10.81 23.44
C LEU A 95 12.84 11.97 23.10
N GLN A 96 13.10 13.18 23.63
CA GLN A 96 12.36 14.39 23.30
C GLN A 96 12.34 14.65 21.78
N THR A 97 13.50 14.52 21.13
CA THR A 97 13.61 14.72 19.67
C THR A 97 12.84 13.66 18.88
N ILE A 98 12.85 12.40 19.33
CA ILE A 98 12.03 11.34 18.75
C ILE A 98 10.54 11.65 18.93
N MET A 99 10.12 12.13 20.10
CA MET A 99 8.73 12.49 20.38
C MET A 99 8.25 13.68 19.56
N ASP A 100 9.09 14.70 19.39
CA ASP A 100 8.80 15.84 18.53
C ASP A 100 8.64 15.40 17.06
N TRP A 101 9.53 14.52 16.59
CA TRP A 101 9.47 13.94 15.25
C TRP A 101 8.21 13.10 15.05
N LEU A 102 7.89 12.20 15.99
CA LEU A 102 6.68 11.38 15.94
C LEU A 102 5.41 12.25 15.88
N CYS A 103 5.31 13.26 16.75
CA CYS A 103 4.18 14.18 16.77
C CYS A 103 4.07 15.03 15.48
N ALA A 104 5.20 15.38 14.86
CA ALA A 104 5.25 16.23 13.68
C ALA A 104 5.02 15.47 12.37
N GLU A 105 5.68 14.32 12.19
CA GLU A 105 5.78 13.61 10.90
C GLU A 105 4.92 12.33 10.84
N GLU A 106 4.63 11.67 11.96
CA GLU A 106 4.05 10.31 12.00
C GLU A 106 2.75 10.21 12.83
N SER A 107 2.09 11.34 13.12
CA SER A 107 0.93 11.38 14.03
C SER A 107 -0.29 10.56 13.62
N GLU A 108 -0.33 10.06 12.38
CA GLU A 108 -1.40 9.21 11.85
C GLU A 108 -1.13 7.70 12.10
N ASP A 109 0.12 7.33 12.40
CA ASP A 109 0.60 5.93 12.41
C ASP A 109 0.82 5.35 13.82
N PHE A 110 0.56 6.12 14.88
CA PHE A 110 0.57 5.66 16.27
C PHE A 110 -0.44 6.37 17.16
N SER A 111 -0.73 5.76 18.31
CA SER A 111 -1.55 6.33 19.36
C SER A 111 -0.68 6.99 20.42
N ILE A 112 -1.04 8.18 20.87
CA ILE A 112 -0.37 8.86 22.00
C ILE A 112 -0.37 7.98 23.27
N GLU A 113 -1.35 7.10 23.44
CA GLU A 113 -1.37 6.12 24.54
C GLU A 113 -0.15 5.19 24.51
N GLU A 114 0.36 4.84 23.33
CA GLU A 114 1.48 3.91 23.16
C GLU A 114 2.82 4.51 23.62
N VAL A 115 2.88 5.82 23.82
CA VAL A 115 4.08 6.56 24.22
C VAL A 115 3.84 7.48 25.42
N ASN A 116 2.71 7.34 26.12
CA ASN A 116 2.35 8.23 27.24
C ASN A 116 3.38 8.15 28.37
N ASP A 117 3.83 6.94 28.71
CA ASP A 117 4.86 6.74 29.72
C ASP A 117 6.20 7.42 29.34
N TRP A 118 6.46 7.65 28.05
CA TRP A 118 7.64 8.40 27.62
C TRP A 118 7.48 9.89 27.92
N PHE A 119 6.28 10.45 27.76
CA PHE A 119 5.99 11.83 28.16
C PHE A 119 6.11 12.01 29.68
N ASP A 120 5.48 11.12 30.45
CA ASP A 120 5.54 11.15 31.92
C ASP A 120 6.99 11.07 32.41
N HIS A 121 7.82 10.24 31.77
CA HIS A 121 9.24 10.14 32.07
C HIS A 121 10.03 11.40 31.69
N ILE A 122 9.75 12.01 30.52
CA ILE A 122 10.35 13.29 30.12
C ILE A 122 10.06 14.39 31.15
N GLU A 123 8.81 14.48 31.61
CA GLU A 123 8.39 15.49 32.58
C GLU A 123 9.05 15.26 33.94
N ALA A 124 9.06 14.02 34.42
CA ALA A 124 9.63 13.66 35.72
C ALA A 124 11.15 13.86 35.80
N HIS A 125 11.87 13.65 34.69
CA HIS A 125 13.34 13.64 34.65
C HIS A 125 13.97 14.81 33.89
N GLN A 126 13.18 15.86 33.61
CA GLN A 126 13.68 17.03 32.86
C GLN A 126 14.87 17.71 33.56
N GLN A 127 14.96 17.63 34.90
CA GLN A 127 16.03 18.28 35.68
C GLN A 127 17.29 17.42 35.86
N ASP A 128 17.15 16.10 36.04
CA ASP A 128 18.28 15.19 36.29
C ASP A 128 18.84 14.57 35.01
N GLN A 129 18.13 14.72 33.88
CA GLN A 129 18.51 14.19 32.56
C GLN A 129 18.76 12.68 32.58
N MET A 130 18.03 11.97 33.44
CA MET A 130 18.16 10.51 33.55
C MET A 130 17.75 9.84 32.21
N PRO A 131 18.54 8.89 31.68
CA PRO A 131 18.18 8.18 30.46
C PRO A 131 17.06 7.17 30.72
N ILE A 132 16.19 6.97 29.72
CA ILE A 132 15.12 5.98 29.76
C ILE A 132 15.59 4.64 29.18
N ARG A 133 15.11 3.52 29.73
CA ARG A 133 15.30 2.17 29.17
C ARG A 133 14.10 1.72 28.37
N ILE A 134 14.15 1.91 27.05
CA ILE A 134 13.09 1.45 26.14
C ILE A 134 13.37 0.00 25.75
N ARG A 135 12.33 -0.85 25.79
CA ARG A 135 12.50 -2.29 25.64
C ARG A 135 11.52 -2.92 24.67
N TYR A 136 11.95 -4.02 24.06
CA TYR A 136 11.16 -4.91 23.23
C TYR A 136 11.40 -6.36 23.63
N VAL A 137 10.35 -7.14 23.81
CA VAL A 137 10.42 -8.58 24.06
C VAL A 137 10.14 -9.32 22.76
N GLY A 138 10.93 -10.34 22.45
CA GLY A 138 10.68 -11.19 21.29
C GLY A 138 11.12 -12.63 21.47
N MET A 139 10.82 -13.44 20.47
CA MET A 139 11.27 -14.82 20.37
C MET A 139 11.79 -15.17 18.98
N CYS A 140 12.64 -16.19 18.90
CA CYS A 140 13.11 -16.76 17.64
C CYS A 140 13.21 -18.28 17.76
N ALA A 141 12.98 -18.97 16.65
CA ALA A 141 13.21 -20.40 16.54
C ALA A 141 14.48 -20.63 15.71
N GLY A 142 15.38 -21.49 16.19
CA GLY A 142 16.60 -21.83 15.48
C GLY A 142 16.30 -22.41 14.09
N PRO A 143 17.09 -22.08 13.05
CA PRO A 143 18.43 -21.48 13.14
C PRO A 143 18.45 -19.95 13.24
N THR A 144 17.31 -19.27 13.13
CA THR A 144 17.25 -17.81 13.24
C THR A 144 17.65 -17.36 14.64
N THR A 145 18.54 -16.38 14.74
CA THR A 145 19.03 -15.86 16.02
C THR A 145 18.29 -14.57 16.44
N PRO A 146 18.36 -14.18 17.72
CA PRO A 146 17.86 -12.88 18.20
C PRO A 146 18.45 -11.68 17.44
N HIS A 147 19.73 -11.79 17.06
CA HIS A 147 20.43 -10.78 16.27
C HIS A 147 19.92 -10.72 14.83
N ASP A 148 19.69 -11.87 14.18
CA ASP A 148 19.10 -11.90 12.82
C ASP A 148 17.72 -11.23 12.81
N ARG A 149 16.90 -11.47 13.84
CA ARG A 149 15.62 -10.77 13.99
C ARG A 149 15.78 -9.26 14.15
N HIS A 150 16.82 -8.81 14.85
CA HIS A 150 17.08 -7.37 14.99
C HIS A 150 17.45 -6.74 13.66
N LEU A 151 18.30 -7.42 12.87
CA LEU A 151 18.64 -6.99 11.51
C LEU A 151 17.42 -7.00 10.58
N GLU A 152 16.56 -8.01 10.70
CA GLU A 152 15.32 -8.11 9.93
C GLU A 152 14.37 -6.95 10.24
N ASP A 153 14.13 -6.66 11.53
CA ASP A 153 13.27 -5.56 11.95
C ASP A 153 13.83 -4.21 11.51
N THR A 154 15.15 -3.98 11.59
CA THR A 154 15.78 -2.72 11.16
C THR A 154 15.83 -2.55 9.65
N SER A 155 15.84 -3.65 8.88
CA SER A 155 15.98 -3.58 7.41
C SER A 155 14.65 -3.60 6.66
N PHE A 156 13.64 -4.30 7.20
CA PHE A 156 12.43 -4.63 6.45
C PHE A 156 11.12 -4.20 7.13
N ARG A 157 11.14 -3.83 8.41
CA ARG A 157 9.92 -3.45 9.10
C ARG A 157 9.54 -2.02 8.74
N GLU A 158 8.54 -1.87 7.87
CA GLU A 158 8.08 -0.56 7.39
C GLU A 158 7.11 0.14 8.38
N HIS A 159 6.49 -0.59 9.32
CA HIS A 159 5.37 -0.07 10.13
C HIS A 159 5.38 -0.52 11.60
N GLY A 160 4.62 0.22 12.42
CA GLY A 160 4.37 -0.03 13.84
C GLY A 160 5.37 0.66 14.78
N LEU A 161 5.04 0.71 16.07
CA LEU A 161 5.78 1.49 17.07
C LEU A 161 7.28 1.17 17.11
N LEU A 162 7.66 -0.11 17.03
CA LEU A 162 9.07 -0.51 16.96
C LEU A 162 9.77 0.08 15.72
N SER A 163 9.14 0.03 14.54
CA SER A 163 9.74 0.56 13.30
C SER A 163 9.93 2.07 13.39
N MET A 164 8.89 2.78 13.82
CA MET A 164 8.96 4.23 14.00
C MET A 164 10.03 4.62 15.04
N PHE A 165 10.07 3.95 16.19
CA PHE A 165 11.10 4.17 17.20
C PHE A 165 12.51 3.97 16.62
N LEU A 166 12.72 2.86 15.88
CA LEU A 166 14.01 2.57 15.25
C LEU A 166 14.40 3.61 14.19
N HIS A 167 13.46 4.06 13.35
CA HIS A 167 13.70 5.12 12.37
C HIS A 167 14.00 6.47 13.02
N GLY A 168 13.21 6.83 14.05
CA GLY A 168 13.43 8.02 14.85
C GLY A 168 14.83 8.00 15.45
N LEU A 169 15.19 6.90 16.12
CA LEU A 169 16.50 6.73 16.75
C LEU A 169 17.64 6.74 15.72
N GLN A 170 17.50 6.06 14.58
CA GLN A 170 18.51 6.08 13.51
C GLN A 170 18.76 7.49 12.96
N ARG A 171 17.71 8.32 12.91
CA ARG A 171 17.77 9.70 12.43
C ARG A 171 18.33 10.67 13.46
N THR A 172 17.98 10.49 14.74
CA THR A 172 18.31 11.45 15.82
C THR A 172 19.62 11.10 16.53
N ASP A 173 19.89 9.81 16.75
CA ASP A 173 21.04 9.32 17.52
C ASP A 173 21.50 7.94 17.01
N LEU A 174 22.31 7.97 15.95
CA LEU A 174 22.84 6.75 15.33
C LEU A 174 23.73 5.94 16.29
N ALA A 175 24.33 6.57 17.31
CA ALA A 175 25.13 5.85 18.29
C ALA A 175 24.21 4.99 19.18
N CYS A 176 23.15 5.59 19.74
CA CYS A 176 22.15 4.88 20.52
C CYS A 176 21.41 3.80 19.68
N PHE A 177 21.15 4.07 18.40
CA PHE A 177 20.58 3.08 17.48
C PHE A 177 21.45 1.80 17.37
N ASN A 178 22.77 1.95 17.25
CA ASN A 178 23.70 0.83 17.14
C ASN A 178 24.02 0.16 18.48
N ASP A 179 23.81 0.85 19.61
CA ASP A 179 24.11 0.38 20.97
C ASP A 179 22.94 -0.40 21.60
N VAL A 180 22.29 -1.26 20.79
CA VAL A 180 21.23 -2.14 21.30
C VAL A 180 21.81 -3.30 22.09
N ASN A 181 21.34 -3.49 23.32
CA ASN A 181 21.63 -4.71 24.09
C ASN A 181 20.59 -5.78 23.77
N ILE A 182 21.02 -6.91 23.23
CA ILE A 182 20.17 -8.09 23.03
C ILE A 182 20.42 -9.07 24.17
N LEU A 183 19.47 -9.17 25.10
CA LEU A 183 19.54 -9.99 26.30
C LEU A 183 18.70 -11.26 26.10
N VAL A 184 19.31 -12.44 26.04
CA VAL A 184 18.58 -13.72 25.97
C VAL A 184 18.19 -14.22 27.36
N ALA A 185 17.09 -14.95 27.45
CA ALA A 185 16.61 -15.62 28.65
C ALA A 185 16.84 -17.14 28.54
N PRO A 186 17.99 -17.68 28.96
CA PRO A 186 18.32 -19.10 28.77
C PRO A 186 17.34 -20.02 29.50
N ASN A 187 16.88 -19.62 30.69
CA ASN A 187 15.92 -20.39 31.48
C ASN A 187 14.52 -20.43 30.83
N ALA A 188 14.22 -19.46 29.96
CA ALA A 188 12.96 -19.41 29.23
C ALA A 188 12.95 -20.35 28.01
N ALA A 189 14.12 -20.76 27.51
CA ALA A 189 14.26 -21.51 26.26
C ALA A 189 13.45 -22.82 26.27
N LEU A 190 12.85 -23.14 25.14
CA LEU A 190 12.03 -24.35 24.96
C LEU A 190 12.55 -25.19 23.80
N GLN A 191 12.41 -26.51 23.93
CA GLN A 191 12.68 -27.46 22.85
C GLN A 191 11.36 -27.89 22.20
N GLY A 192 11.36 -27.98 20.87
CA GLY A 192 10.22 -28.45 20.10
C GLY A 192 9.59 -27.38 19.21
N PRO A 193 8.49 -27.73 18.51
CA PRO A 193 7.82 -26.81 17.61
C PRO A 193 7.17 -25.65 18.37
N VAL A 194 7.07 -24.51 17.70
CA VAL A 194 6.33 -23.35 18.21
C VAL A 194 4.86 -23.73 18.42
N GLY A 195 4.33 -23.44 19.60
CA GLY A 195 2.98 -23.83 20.01
C GLY A 195 2.50 -23.10 21.27
N ARG A 196 1.53 -23.68 22.00
CA ARG A 196 0.92 -23.01 23.17
C ARG A 196 1.93 -22.64 24.25
N HIS A 197 2.88 -23.53 24.54
CA HIS A 197 3.88 -23.29 25.58
C HIS A 197 4.84 -22.15 25.22
N THR A 198 5.23 -22.03 23.94
CA THR A 198 6.07 -20.91 23.49
C THR A 198 5.31 -19.60 23.51
N ASP A 199 4.06 -19.59 23.05
CA ASP A 199 3.19 -18.40 23.07
C ASP A 199 2.97 -17.92 24.51
N LEU A 200 2.71 -18.84 25.43
CA LEU A 200 2.50 -18.54 26.84
C LEU A 200 3.77 -17.98 27.49
N ARG A 201 4.95 -18.52 27.15
CA ARG A 201 6.24 -18.04 27.66
C ARG A 201 6.50 -16.60 27.22
N GLU A 202 6.24 -16.28 25.95
CA GLU A 202 6.32 -14.91 25.42
C GLU A 202 5.30 -13.99 26.10
N GLN A 203 4.05 -14.45 26.25
CA GLN A 203 2.99 -13.70 26.95
C GLN A 203 3.36 -13.38 28.39
N ILE A 204 3.95 -14.33 29.12
CA ILE A 204 4.44 -14.10 30.48
C ILE A 204 5.53 -13.02 30.47
N LEU A 205 6.53 -13.10 29.58
CA LEU A 205 7.59 -12.11 29.50
C LEU A 205 7.08 -10.71 29.14
N ILE A 206 6.16 -10.59 28.17
CA ILE A 206 5.57 -9.30 27.80
C ILE A 206 4.75 -8.71 28.96
N ASN A 207 3.94 -9.54 29.62
CA ASN A 207 3.14 -9.11 30.78
C ASN A 207 3.98 -8.74 32.00
N TYR A 208 5.15 -9.36 32.14
CA TYR A 208 6.10 -9.04 33.20
C TYR A 208 6.50 -7.55 33.14
N PHE A 209 6.87 -7.04 31.96
CA PHE A 209 7.18 -5.62 31.79
C PHE A 209 5.92 -4.75 31.69
N GLY A 210 4.81 -5.29 31.20
CA GLY A 210 3.59 -4.55 30.88
C GLY A 210 3.58 -4.17 29.40
N LEU A 211 2.54 -4.59 28.67
CA LEU A 211 2.47 -4.37 27.23
C LEU A 211 2.49 -2.88 26.86
N ASP A 212 1.77 -2.08 27.63
CA ASP A 212 1.67 -0.62 27.53
C ASP A 212 3.01 0.11 27.68
N LYS A 213 4.03 -0.59 28.18
CA LYS A 213 5.35 -0.03 28.48
C LYS A 213 6.46 -0.55 27.56
N LEU A 214 6.12 -1.45 26.64
CA LEU A 214 7.06 -2.03 25.69
C LEU A 214 6.84 -1.45 24.29
N LEU A 215 7.85 -1.60 23.43
CA LEU A 215 7.69 -1.39 21.98
C LEU A 215 6.82 -2.48 21.31
N ASN A 216 6.43 -3.51 22.07
CA ASN A 216 5.51 -4.55 21.64
C ASN A 216 4.10 -3.94 21.47
N GLN A 217 3.50 -4.12 20.30
CA GLN A 217 2.07 -3.80 20.08
C GLN A 217 1.17 -5.05 20.21
N GLN A 218 1.76 -6.20 20.55
CA GLN A 218 1.10 -7.51 20.60
C GLN A 218 1.46 -8.15 21.94
N ILE A 219 0.50 -8.83 22.58
CA ILE A 219 0.71 -9.48 23.89
C ILE A 219 1.63 -10.71 23.82
N GLY A 220 2.13 -11.06 22.63
CA GLY A 220 2.93 -12.26 22.39
C GLY A 220 2.08 -13.46 21.97
N GLY A 221 2.75 -14.41 21.34
CA GLY A 221 2.20 -15.62 20.77
C GLY A 221 1.90 -15.50 19.28
N ILE A 222 2.19 -16.57 18.54
CA ILE A 222 1.88 -16.66 17.12
C ILE A 222 0.37 -16.88 16.92
N ARG A 223 -0.33 -17.48 17.89
CA ARG A 223 -1.74 -17.86 17.76
C ARG A 223 -2.63 -17.14 18.78
N VAL A 224 -3.81 -16.71 18.34
CA VAL A 224 -4.84 -16.19 19.26
C VAL A 224 -5.47 -17.36 20.01
N TRP A 225 -5.21 -17.41 21.31
CA TRP A 225 -5.84 -18.38 22.19
C TRP A 225 -7.09 -17.75 22.82
N TYR A 226 -8.18 -17.75 22.07
CA TYR A 226 -9.51 -17.41 22.58
C TYR A 226 -10.22 -18.67 23.06
N ALA A 227 -10.51 -18.72 24.36
CA ALA A 227 -11.39 -19.72 24.95
C ALA A 227 -12.76 -19.06 25.25
N PRO A 228 -13.84 -19.44 24.55
CA PRO A 228 -15.14 -18.86 24.82
C PRO A 228 -15.63 -19.22 26.22
N SER A 229 -16.41 -18.31 26.82
CA SER A 229 -17.09 -18.58 28.09
C SER A 229 -18.07 -19.76 27.95
N ALA A 230 -18.43 -20.41 29.06
CA ALA A 230 -19.45 -21.45 29.06
C ALA A 230 -20.78 -20.95 28.46
N GLN A 231 -21.15 -19.69 28.72
CA GLN A 231 -22.32 -19.05 28.13
C GLN A 231 -22.20 -18.92 26.61
N THR A 232 -21.03 -18.52 26.10
CA THR A 232 -20.77 -18.42 24.66
C THR A 232 -20.86 -19.79 23.99
N ILE A 233 -20.33 -20.83 24.62
CA ILE A 233 -20.44 -22.22 24.13
C ILE A 233 -21.91 -22.68 24.07
N GLN A 234 -22.69 -22.39 25.12
CA GLN A 234 -24.13 -22.68 25.13
C GLN A 234 -24.89 -21.91 24.03
N ASN A 235 -24.52 -20.64 23.80
CA ASN A 235 -25.10 -19.85 22.71
C ASN A 235 -24.79 -20.46 21.34
N HIS A 236 -23.55 -20.92 21.10
CA HIS A 236 -23.19 -21.62 19.86
C HIS A 236 -24.04 -22.87 19.62
N GLN A 237 -24.28 -23.66 20.67
CA GLN A 237 -25.17 -24.83 20.60
C GLN A 237 -26.62 -24.44 20.25
N ARG A 238 -27.11 -23.32 20.79
CA ARG A 238 -28.46 -22.79 20.50
C ARG A 238 -28.64 -22.40 19.04
N TYR A 239 -27.58 -21.99 18.36
CA TYR A 239 -27.63 -21.65 16.93
C TYR A 239 -27.76 -22.88 16.03
N GLN A 240 -27.52 -24.11 16.52
CA GLN A 240 -27.73 -25.39 15.82
C GLN A 240 -27.19 -25.42 14.39
N ASN A 241 -25.94 -25.02 14.17
CA ASN A 241 -25.40 -24.91 12.82
C ASN A 241 -25.20 -26.27 12.16
N THR A 242 -25.87 -26.53 11.04
CA THR A 242 -25.77 -27.81 10.30
C THR A 242 -25.23 -27.67 8.89
N LEU A 243 -24.76 -26.47 8.47
CA LEU A 243 -24.31 -26.23 7.10
C LEU A 243 -23.31 -27.30 6.62
N MET A 244 -22.25 -27.56 7.38
CA MET A 244 -21.25 -28.55 6.96
C MET A 244 -21.82 -29.97 6.88
N GLN A 245 -22.69 -30.36 7.82
CA GLN A 245 -23.39 -31.64 7.75
C GLN A 245 -24.28 -31.72 6.50
N ASN A 246 -24.96 -30.62 6.14
CA ASN A 246 -25.79 -30.54 4.95
C ASN A 246 -24.95 -30.63 3.67
N LEU A 247 -23.82 -29.92 3.58
CA LEU A 247 -22.92 -29.97 2.43
C LEU A 247 -22.29 -31.36 2.25
N LEU A 248 -21.88 -32.00 3.35
CA LEU A 248 -21.31 -33.35 3.34
C LEU A 248 -22.35 -34.44 2.99
N THR A 249 -23.61 -34.27 3.42
CA THR A 249 -24.69 -35.23 3.13
C THR A 249 -25.31 -35.06 1.74
N MET A 250 -24.97 -33.99 1.02
CA MET A 250 -25.44 -33.75 -0.36
C MET A 250 -24.73 -34.61 -1.43
N GLY A 251 -23.72 -35.42 -1.08
CA GLY A 251 -23.18 -36.47 -1.97
C GLY A 251 -22.55 -35.96 -3.27
N ASP A 252 -22.65 -36.73 -4.37
CA ASP A 252 -22.07 -36.39 -5.69
C ASP A 252 -22.68 -35.10 -6.30
N ASP A 253 -23.89 -34.69 -5.89
CA ASP A 253 -24.56 -33.46 -6.35
C ASP A 253 -23.89 -32.17 -5.84
N SER A 254 -22.98 -32.27 -4.85
CA SER A 254 -22.21 -31.14 -4.28
C SER A 254 -20.71 -31.14 -4.63
N ARG A 255 -20.23 -32.14 -5.39
CA ARG A 255 -18.79 -32.42 -5.57
C ARG A 255 -18.26 -32.39 -7.00
N SER A 256 -19.05 -32.02 -8.00
CA SER A 256 -18.46 -31.71 -9.31
C SER A 256 -17.77 -30.34 -9.23
N GLY A 257 -16.48 -30.33 -8.91
CA GLY A 257 -15.62 -29.20 -9.26
C GLY A 257 -15.80 -28.99 -10.76
N ASP A 258 -16.50 -27.92 -11.13
CA ASP A 258 -16.75 -27.64 -12.53
C ASP A 258 -15.40 -27.24 -13.13
N GLN A 259 -14.82 -28.13 -13.95
CA GLN A 259 -13.59 -27.83 -14.66
C GLN A 259 -13.73 -26.53 -15.45
N ALA A 260 -14.95 -26.18 -15.91
CA ALA A 260 -15.21 -24.91 -16.54
C ALA A 260 -14.99 -23.74 -15.56
N LEU A 261 -15.54 -23.80 -14.34
CA LEU A 261 -15.31 -22.77 -13.31
C LEU A 261 -13.82 -22.64 -12.96
N SER A 262 -13.11 -23.77 -12.81
CA SER A 262 -11.64 -23.73 -12.57
C SER A 262 -10.91 -23.00 -13.71
N ASN A 263 -11.26 -23.30 -14.96
CA ASN A 263 -10.67 -22.64 -16.13
C ASN A 263 -11.03 -21.13 -16.18
N GLU A 264 -12.24 -20.76 -15.75
CA GLU A 264 -12.66 -19.35 -15.67
C GLU A 264 -11.90 -18.59 -14.57
N VAL A 265 -11.65 -19.22 -13.42
CA VAL A 265 -10.82 -18.67 -12.35
C VAL A 265 -9.37 -18.50 -12.82
N GLU A 266 -8.79 -19.48 -13.52
CA GLU A 266 -7.47 -19.35 -14.15
C GLU A 266 -7.43 -18.15 -15.12
N ALA A 267 -8.44 -18.03 -15.99
CA ALA A 267 -8.55 -16.90 -16.92
C ALA A 267 -8.72 -15.55 -16.18
N TRP A 268 -9.38 -15.54 -15.02
CA TRP A 268 -9.45 -14.37 -14.15
C TRP A 268 -8.08 -14.03 -13.54
N VAL A 269 -7.32 -15.01 -13.04
CA VAL A 269 -5.95 -14.78 -12.52
C VAL A 269 -5.06 -14.17 -13.60
N GLU A 270 -5.18 -14.60 -14.86
CA GLU A 270 -4.46 -13.98 -15.97
C GLU A 270 -4.87 -12.51 -16.21
N ARG A 271 -6.16 -12.18 -16.11
CA ARG A 271 -6.65 -10.79 -16.20
C ARG A 271 -6.11 -9.95 -15.03
N MET A 272 -6.13 -10.48 -13.82
CA MET A 272 -5.57 -9.84 -12.63
C MET A 272 -4.06 -9.58 -12.81
N CYS A 273 -3.29 -10.54 -13.31
CA CYS A 273 -1.85 -10.38 -13.58
C CYS A 273 -1.58 -9.26 -14.59
N ARG A 274 -2.40 -9.17 -15.66
CA ARG A 274 -2.32 -8.07 -16.62
C ARG A 274 -2.58 -6.73 -15.95
N ALA A 275 -3.64 -6.61 -15.15
CA ALA A 275 -3.96 -5.39 -14.42
C ALA A 275 -2.84 -4.98 -13.44
N ALA A 276 -2.23 -5.94 -12.75
CA ALA A 276 -1.08 -5.69 -11.87
C ALA A 276 0.15 -5.20 -12.69
N THR A 277 0.40 -5.80 -13.85
CA THR A 277 1.52 -5.48 -14.74
C THR A 277 1.37 -4.09 -15.36
N ASP A 278 0.16 -3.72 -15.79
CA ASP A 278 -0.15 -2.38 -16.30
C ASP A 278 0.06 -1.30 -15.23
N ASN A 279 0.05 -1.69 -13.95
CA ASN A 279 0.31 -0.84 -12.80
C ASN A 279 1.61 -1.20 -12.06
N ALA A 280 2.60 -1.81 -12.73
CA ALA A 280 3.74 -2.49 -12.09
C ALA A 280 4.47 -1.69 -11.00
N VAL A 281 4.70 -0.39 -11.22
CA VAL A 281 5.37 0.50 -10.23
C VAL A 281 4.50 0.65 -8.98
N CYS A 282 3.23 0.97 -9.18
CA CYS A 282 2.26 1.21 -8.13
C CYS A 282 1.87 -0.08 -7.37
N ALA A 283 1.84 -1.22 -8.06
CA ALA A 283 1.63 -2.55 -7.50
C ALA A 283 2.90 -3.15 -6.86
N ARG A 284 4.04 -2.43 -6.92
CA ARG A 284 5.37 -2.84 -6.39
C ARG A 284 5.94 -4.12 -7.01
N LEU A 285 5.60 -4.44 -8.26
CA LEU A 285 6.06 -5.66 -8.93
C LEU A 285 7.57 -5.72 -9.19
N GLU A 286 8.23 -4.56 -9.27
CA GLU A 286 9.70 -4.50 -9.41
C GLU A 286 10.43 -5.02 -8.16
N GLN A 287 9.84 -4.79 -6.99
CA GLN A 287 10.38 -5.23 -5.70
C GLN A 287 9.91 -6.64 -5.36
N ARG A 288 8.66 -6.96 -5.74
CA ARG A 288 7.97 -8.19 -5.38
C ARG A 288 7.17 -8.73 -6.58
N PRO A 289 7.82 -9.47 -7.50
CA PRO A 289 7.15 -10.03 -8.66
C PRO A 289 6.17 -11.14 -8.25
N LEU A 290 5.08 -11.29 -9.01
CA LEU A 290 4.15 -12.42 -8.86
C LEU A 290 4.82 -13.67 -9.44
N ASN A 291 5.18 -14.63 -8.58
CA ASN A 291 5.81 -15.88 -8.99
C ASN A 291 4.75 -16.97 -9.29
N GLU A 292 5.15 -18.03 -10.00
CA GLU A 292 4.22 -19.10 -10.39
C GLU A 292 3.59 -19.83 -9.20
N ASP A 293 4.36 -20.04 -8.11
CA ASP A 293 3.85 -20.68 -6.89
C ASP A 293 2.72 -19.85 -6.27
N TYR A 294 2.88 -18.53 -6.19
CA TYR A 294 1.88 -17.60 -5.69
C TYR A 294 0.64 -17.59 -6.57
N LEU A 295 0.81 -17.57 -7.90
CA LEU A 295 -0.31 -17.61 -8.84
C LEU A 295 -1.07 -18.94 -8.78
N GLY A 296 -0.36 -20.06 -8.62
CA GLY A 296 -0.95 -21.37 -8.40
C GLY A 296 -1.76 -21.41 -7.11
N MET A 297 -1.18 -20.90 -6.01
CA MET A 297 -1.90 -20.77 -4.74
C MET A 297 -3.13 -19.86 -4.85
N LEU A 298 -3.00 -18.71 -5.51
CA LEU A 298 -4.10 -17.77 -5.71
C LEU A 298 -5.25 -18.40 -6.49
N THR A 299 -4.92 -19.08 -7.60
CA THR A 299 -5.89 -19.85 -8.39
C THR A 299 -6.61 -20.88 -7.52
N GLN A 300 -5.85 -21.66 -6.75
CA GLN A 300 -6.41 -22.70 -5.88
C GLN A 300 -7.35 -22.14 -4.82
N GLN A 301 -6.94 -21.10 -4.06
CA GLN A 301 -7.77 -20.55 -2.99
C GLN A 301 -8.99 -19.78 -3.51
N SER A 302 -8.89 -19.18 -4.70
CA SER A 302 -10.00 -18.46 -5.33
C SER A 302 -11.00 -19.38 -6.02
N THR A 303 -10.64 -20.64 -6.27
CA THR A 303 -11.55 -21.63 -6.85
C THR A 303 -12.49 -22.21 -5.79
N PRO A 304 -13.83 -22.10 -5.95
CA PRO A 304 -14.77 -22.74 -5.04
C PRO A 304 -14.61 -24.26 -5.02
N THR A 305 -14.33 -24.81 -3.85
CA THR A 305 -14.16 -26.27 -3.65
C THR A 305 -15.48 -27.03 -3.57
N GLN A 306 -16.58 -26.32 -3.26
CA GLN A 306 -17.91 -26.89 -3.13
C GLN A 306 -18.94 -26.00 -3.85
N THR A 307 -19.72 -26.61 -4.72
CA THR A 307 -20.88 -26.00 -5.37
C THR A 307 -22.12 -26.83 -5.05
N VAL A 308 -23.31 -26.23 -5.11
CA VAL A 308 -24.58 -26.94 -4.91
C VAL A 308 -25.43 -26.73 -6.16
N TYR A 309 -25.64 -27.80 -6.93
CA TYR A 309 -26.25 -27.72 -8.27
C TYR A 309 -25.56 -26.70 -9.19
N GLY A 310 -24.23 -26.64 -9.15
CA GLY A 310 -23.42 -25.72 -9.96
C GLY A 310 -23.37 -24.28 -9.45
N LEU A 311 -24.03 -23.95 -8.33
CA LEU A 311 -23.96 -22.63 -7.72
C LEU A 311 -22.92 -22.59 -6.61
N THR A 312 -22.09 -21.55 -6.61
CA THR A 312 -21.17 -21.25 -5.50
C THR A 312 -21.95 -20.72 -4.31
N ILE A 313 -21.85 -21.40 -3.16
CA ILE A 313 -22.57 -20.97 -1.96
C ILE A 313 -21.93 -19.73 -1.34
N MET A 314 -20.59 -19.71 -1.23
CA MET A 314 -19.90 -18.69 -0.45
C MET A 314 -18.52 -18.35 -1.04
N ALA A 315 -18.19 -17.06 -1.01
CA ALA A 315 -16.84 -16.55 -1.21
C ALA A 315 -16.45 -15.60 -0.07
N THR A 316 -15.19 -15.64 0.34
CA THR A 316 -14.61 -14.75 1.34
C THR A 316 -13.70 -13.73 0.66
N LEU A 317 -13.92 -12.45 0.97
CA LEU A 317 -13.20 -11.34 0.38
C LEU A 317 -12.32 -10.67 1.44
N GLY A 318 -11.00 -10.76 1.24
CA GLY A 318 -9.98 -10.11 2.07
C GLY A 318 -9.58 -8.74 1.53
N LYS A 319 -8.73 -8.02 2.27
CA LYS A 319 -8.28 -6.68 1.89
C LYS A 319 -7.00 -6.75 1.07
N ASP A 320 -5.93 -7.24 1.66
CA ASP A 320 -4.59 -7.22 1.06
C ASP A 320 -3.80 -8.47 1.44
N VAL A 321 -3.07 -8.99 0.45
CA VAL A 321 -2.15 -10.10 0.65
C VAL A 321 -0.94 -9.65 1.46
N THR A 322 -0.57 -10.41 2.49
CA THR A 322 0.66 -10.11 3.23
C THR A 322 1.90 -10.41 2.39
N LEU A 323 2.99 -9.65 2.57
CA LEU A 323 4.25 -9.91 1.88
C LEU A 323 4.76 -11.33 2.11
N ALA A 324 4.63 -11.85 3.34
CA ALA A 324 5.02 -13.22 3.67
C ALA A 324 4.20 -14.25 2.89
N ALA A 325 2.88 -14.06 2.80
CA ALA A 325 2.01 -14.97 2.04
C ALA A 325 2.30 -14.93 0.54
N MET A 326 2.64 -13.76 0.00
CA MET A 326 3.00 -13.63 -1.41
C MET A 326 4.35 -14.30 -1.73
N VAL A 327 5.34 -14.20 -0.85
CA VAL A 327 6.66 -14.83 -1.03
C VAL A 327 6.59 -16.35 -0.86
N ASN A 328 5.87 -16.81 0.16
CA ASN A 328 5.81 -18.22 0.54
C ASN A 328 4.64 -18.97 -0.10
N ALA A 329 3.88 -18.31 -0.99
CA ALA A 329 2.64 -18.84 -1.57
C ALA A 329 1.72 -19.43 -0.49
N THR A 330 1.52 -18.70 0.60
CA THR A 330 0.73 -19.17 1.75
C THR A 330 -0.75 -18.84 1.55
N PRO A 331 -1.64 -19.82 1.43
CA PRO A 331 -3.08 -19.57 1.29
C PRO A 331 -3.69 -18.97 2.56
N PHE A 332 -4.77 -18.20 2.39
CA PHE A 332 -5.42 -17.53 3.51
C PHE A 332 -5.91 -18.54 4.55
N PHE A 333 -6.65 -19.59 4.15
CA PHE A 333 -7.18 -20.61 5.07
C PHE A 333 -6.12 -21.65 5.48
N SER A 334 -4.93 -21.21 5.87
CA SER A 334 -3.85 -22.06 6.38
C SER A 334 -3.58 -21.80 7.86
N THR A 335 -2.86 -22.74 8.49
CA THR A 335 -2.30 -22.52 9.83
C THR A 335 -1.14 -21.52 9.85
N ASP A 336 -0.55 -21.24 8.68
CA ASP A 336 0.59 -20.33 8.52
C ASP A 336 0.14 -18.87 8.27
N SER A 337 -1.12 -18.67 7.87
CA SER A 337 -1.80 -17.38 7.88
C SER A 337 -2.44 -17.13 9.25
N TYR A 338 -2.00 -16.09 9.96
CA TYR A 338 -2.59 -15.72 11.25
C TYR A 338 -4.11 -15.47 11.16
N ALA A 339 -4.53 -14.64 10.18
CA ALA A 339 -5.95 -14.31 10.01
C ALA A 339 -6.76 -15.54 9.56
N GLY A 340 -6.14 -16.39 8.75
CA GLY A 340 -6.64 -17.72 8.38
C GLY A 340 -6.89 -18.61 9.57
N HIS A 341 -5.88 -18.78 10.41
CA HIS A 341 -5.92 -19.60 11.60
C HIS A 341 -7.04 -19.15 12.55
N VAL A 342 -7.17 -17.84 12.81
CA VAL A 342 -8.26 -17.30 13.64
C VAL A 342 -9.63 -17.59 13.01
N THR A 343 -9.75 -17.45 11.69
CA THR A 343 -10.98 -17.75 10.96
C THR A 343 -11.35 -19.24 11.07
N ILE A 344 -10.40 -20.14 10.83
CA ILE A 344 -10.57 -21.58 10.96
C ILE A 344 -10.98 -21.93 12.39
N ALA A 345 -10.29 -21.39 13.39
CA ALA A 345 -10.61 -21.65 14.79
C ALA A 345 -12.03 -21.17 15.15
N SER A 346 -12.46 -20.02 14.60
CA SER A 346 -13.83 -19.52 14.76
C SER A 346 -14.86 -20.45 14.12
N LEU A 347 -14.65 -20.85 12.87
CA LEU A 347 -15.49 -21.81 12.15
C LEU A 347 -15.60 -23.14 12.91
N GLN A 348 -14.48 -23.66 13.42
CA GLN A 348 -14.44 -24.90 14.21
C GLN A 348 -15.26 -24.78 15.51
N ARG A 349 -15.12 -23.66 16.25
CA ARG A 349 -15.88 -23.42 17.48
C ARG A 349 -17.39 -23.25 17.26
N VAL A 350 -17.77 -22.62 16.16
CA VAL A 350 -19.17 -22.33 15.83
C VAL A 350 -19.89 -23.56 15.27
N SER A 351 -19.21 -24.35 14.44
CA SER A 351 -19.81 -25.53 13.80
C SER A 351 -19.64 -26.83 14.58
N GLY A 352 -18.64 -26.91 15.46
CA GLY A 352 -18.21 -28.16 16.09
C GLY A 352 -17.50 -29.14 15.13
N VAL A 353 -17.16 -28.70 13.92
CA VAL A 353 -16.50 -29.52 12.89
C VAL A 353 -15.04 -29.09 12.74
N HIS A 354 -14.14 -30.05 12.51
CA HIS A 354 -12.75 -29.74 12.18
C HIS A 354 -12.62 -29.28 10.73
N PHE A 355 -11.97 -28.13 10.53
CA PHE A 355 -11.65 -27.59 9.21
C PHE A 355 -10.14 -27.61 8.94
N ASP A 356 -9.80 -27.97 7.71
CA ASP A 356 -8.48 -27.93 7.09
C ASP A 356 -8.60 -27.40 5.64
N HIS A 357 -7.49 -27.42 4.90
CA HIS A 357 -7.45 -26.97 3.50
C HIS A 357 -8.40 -27.74 2.56
N GLY A 358 -8.69 -29.02 2.82
CA GLY A 358 -9.54 -29.84 1.97
C GLY A 358 -11.03 -29.77 2.32
N THR A 359 -11.35 -29.25 3.50
CA THR A 359 -12.72 -29.21 4.06
C THR A 359 -13.28 -27.80 4.16
N ILE A 360 -12.49 -26.77 3.86
CA ILE A 360 -12.98 -25.40 3.73
C ILE A 360 -13.97 -25.32 2.55
N PHE A 361 -15.14 -24.72 2.79
CA PHE A 361 -16.28 -24.69 1.87
C PHE A 361 -16.48 -23.33 1.18
N THR A 362 -15.58 -22.38 1.44
CA THR A 362 -15.61 -21.01 0.89
C THR A 362 -14.28 -20.73 0.21
N SER A 363 -14.33 -20.04 -0.93
CA SER A 363 -13.14 -19.54 -1.62
C SER A 363 -12.64 -18.24 -0.98
N PHE A 364 -11.43 -17.80 -1.36
CA PHE A 364 -10.80 -16.58 -0.87
C PHE A 364 -10.24 -15.73 -2.02
N CYS A 365 -10.49 -14.42 -1.96
CA CYS A 365 -9.88 -13.43 -2.85
C CYS A 365 -9.63 -12.12 -2.10
N ASP A 366 -8.45 -11.53 -2.28
CA ASP A 366 -8.17 -10.19 -1.76
C ASP A 366 -8.65 -9.09 -2.72
N LEU A 367 -9.02 -7.93 -2.18
CA LEU A 367 -9.19 -6.70 -2.95
C LEU A 367 -7.87 -6.33 -3.64
N TYR A 368 -6.75 -6.44 -2.93
CA TYR A 368 -5.39 -6.26 -3.44
C TYR A 368 -4.64 -7.60 -3.45
N PRO A 369 -4.67 -8.36 -4.56
CA PRO A 369 -3.90 -9.59 -4.73
C PRO A 369 -2.42 -9.32 -5.08
N TRP A 370 -1.90 -8.14 -4.72
CA TRP A 370 -0.52 -7.69 -4.93
C TRP A 370 -0.11 -6.72 -3.81
N ALA A 371 1.19 -6.46 -3.67
CA ALA A 371 1.73 -5.72 -2.51
C ALA A 371 1.45 -4.21 -2.47
N GLY A 372 1.29 -3.54 -3.62
CA GLY A 372 1.15 -2.09 -3.68
C GLY A 372 -0.29 -1.56 -3.77
N HIS A 373 -0.66 -0.61 -2.89
CA HIS A 373 -2.00 -0.02 -2.83
C HIS A 373 -2.13 1.37 -3.49
N ASN A 374 -1.00 2.07 -3.70
CA ASN A 374 -1.02 3.46 -4.13
C ASN A 374 -1.45 3.57 -5.59
N SER A 375 -2.55 4.28 -5.85
CA SER A 375 -3.12 4.49 -7.19
C SER A 375 -3.56 3.20 -7.94
N THR A 376 -3.55 2.05 -7.28
CA THR A 376 -4.02 0.76 -7.85
C THR A 376 -5.47 0.45 -7.49
N LEU A 377 -6.09 1.23 -6.60
CA LEU A 377 -7.46 0.99 -6.11
C LEU A 377 -8.52 0.80 -7.22
N PRO A 378 -8.55 1.57 -8.33
CA PRO A 378 -9.49 1.29 -9.43
C PRO A 378 -9.28 -0.10 -10.06
N ALA A 379 -8.03 -0.51 -10.28
CA ALA A 379 -7.71 -1.83 -10.82
C ALA A 379 -8.04 -2.96 -9.81
N ALA A 380 -7.82 -2.71 -8.52
CA ALA A 380 -8.17 -3.61 -7.42
C ALA A 380 -9.69 -3.83 -7.32
N ILE A 381 -10.49 -2.77 -7.46
CA ILE A 381 -11.96 -2.87 -7.49
C ILE A 381 -12.41 -3.64 -8.74
N GLN A 382 -11.83 -3.33 -9.91
CA GLN A 382 -12.17 -4.00 -11.16
C GLN A 382 -11.93 -5.51 -11.07
N GLN A 383 -10.74 -5.95 -10.64
CA GLN A 383 -10.41 -7.37 -10.58
C GLN A 383 -11.31 -8.12 -9.59
N LEU A 384 -11.69 -7.48 -8.48
CA LEU A 384 -12.61 -8.07 -7.50
C LEU A 384 -14.02 -8.19 -8.06
N ARG A 385 -14.48 -7.20 -8.85
CA ARG A 385 -15.76 -7.29 -9.56
C ARG A 385 -15.75 -8.42 -10.60
N ASP A 386 -14.67 -8.54 -11.38
CA ASP A 386 -14.50 -9.62 -12.36
C ASP A 386 -14.48 -11.00 -11.68
N TYR A 387 -13.87 -11.11 -10.49
CA TYR A 387 -13.88 -12.32 -9.67
C TYR A 387 -15.31 -12.69 -9.26
N MET A 388 -16.08 -11.73 -8.75
CA MET A 388 -17.47 -11.94 -8.34
C MET A 388 -18.37 -12.36 -9.51
N GLN A 389 -18.13 -11.82 -10.72
CA GLN A 389 -18.80 -12.24 -11.94
C GLN A 389 -18.42 -13.66 -12.39
N THR A 390 -17.20 -14.09 -12.06
CA THR A 390 -16.68 -15.43 -12.38
C THR A 390 -17.27 -16.47 -11.43
N VAL A 391 -17.15 -16.26 -10.11
CA VAL A 391 -17.57 -17.29 -9.13
C VAL A 391 -19.05 -17.22 -8.73
N GLN A 392 -19.70 -16.07 -8.96
CA GLN A 392 -21.14 -15.82 -8.72
C GLN A 392 -21.66 -16.39 -7.38
N PRO A 393 -21.07 -15.98 -6.23
CA PRO A 393 -21.40 -16.59 -4.96
C PRO A 393 -22.74 -16.07 -4.43
N LEU A 394 -23.58 -16.96 -3.89
CA LEU A 394 -24.83 -16.56 -3.22
C LEU A 394 -24.54 -15.68 -2.00
N ILE A 395 -23.44 -15.93 -1.29
CA ILE A 395 -23.02 -15.22 -0.08
C ILE A 395 -21.59 -14.72 -0.24
N ALA A 396 -21.37 -13.44 0.03
CA ALA A 396 -20.05 -12.83 0.05
C ALA A 396 -19.69 -12.36 1.46
N VAL A 397 -18.66 -12.94 2.07
CA VAL A 397 -18.13 -12.48 3.35
C VAL A 397 -17.11 -11.39 3.07
N THR A 398 -17.34 -10.15 3.53
CA THR A 398 -16.40 -9.05 3.33
C THR A 398 -15.62 -8.76 4.60
N MET A 399 -14.33 -9.03 4.61
CA MET A 399 -13.48 -8.79 5.76
C MET A 399 -12.89 -7.38 5.69
N SER A 400 -13.14 -6.55 6.71
CA SER A 400 -12.72 -5.14 6.85
C SER A 400 -13.60 -4.08 6.18
N ARG A 401 -13.46 -2.84 6.67
CA ARG A 401 -14.20 -1.66 6.20
C ARG A 401 -13.96 -1.36 4.71
N PRO A 402 -12.71 -1.30 4.18
CA PRO A 402 -12.50 -1.02 2.76
C PRO A 402 -13.21 -1.99 1.82
N VAL A 403 -13.10 -3.30 2.07
CA VAL A 403 -13.72 -4.34 1.25
C VAL A 403 -15.25 -4.27 1.35
N THR A 404 -15.76 -4.08 2.57
CA THR A 404 -17.21 -3.90 2.80
C THR A 404 -17.73 -2.66 2.06
N SER A 405 -16.99 -1.55 2.10
CA SER A 405 -17.35 -0.31 1.41
C SER A 405 -17.35 -0.47 -0.11
N VAL A 406 -16.40 -1.24 -0.67
CA VAL A 406 -16.41 -1.60 -2.09
C VAL A 406 -17.64 -2.46 -2.42
N ALA A 407 -17.92 -3.50 -1.63
CA ALA A 407 -19.07 -4.37 -1.88
C ALA A 407 -20.42 -3.62 -1.75
N MET A 408 -20.57 -2.72 -0.77
CA MET A 408 -21.77 -1.87 -0.63
C MET A 408 -21.97 -0.88 -1.79
N SER A 409 -20.89 -0.54 -2.50
CA SER A 409 -20.99 0.23 -3.75
C SER A 409 -21.35 -0.62 -4.97
N ASN A 410 -21.67 -1.89 -4.77
CA ASN A 410 -21.79 -2.88 -5.82
C ASN A 410 -20.50 -3.12 -6.61
N PHE A 411 -19.36 -3.08 -5.92
CA PHE A 411 -18.02 -3.25 -6.50
C PHE A 411 -17.68 -2.21 -7.59
N LEU A 412 -18.21 -0.99 -7.47
CA LEU A 412 -17.96 0.09 -8.44
C LEU A 412 -16.97 1.14 -7.95
N HIS A 413 -16.91 1.39 -6.64
CA HIS A 413 -16.10 2.45 -6.07
C HIS A 413 -15.83 2.21 -4.57
N PRO A 414 -14.83 2.86 -3.94
CA PRO A 414 -14.50 2.60 -2.53
C PRO A 414 -15.46 3.25 -1.52
N HIS A 415 -16.46 4.00 -1.97
CA HIS A 415 -17.31 4.87 -1.13
C HIS A 415 -18.70 4.31 -0.79
N GLY A 416 -18.91 2.99 -0.77
CA GLY A 416 -20.21 2.39 -0.43
C GLY A 416 -20.61 2.49 1.05
N MET A 417 -19.71 2.87 1.94
CA MET A 417 -20.03 3.18 3.34
C MET A 417 -19.91 4.68 3.62
N PRO A 418 -20.90 5.31 4.28
CA PRO A 418 -20.77 6.68 4.76
C PRO A 418 -19.58 6.82 5.73
N SER A 419 -18.81 7.91 5.60
CA SER A 419 -17.60 8.15 6.42
C SER A 419 -17.89 8.42 7.90
N LEU A 420 -19.14 8.74 8.24
CA LEU A 420 -19.57 9.06 9.60
C LEU A 420 -20.09 7.84 10.37
N ASP A 421 -20.38 6.75 9.67
CA ASP A 421 -20.96 5.58 10.33
C ASP A 421 -19.86 4.69 10.89
N ASP A 422 -20.09 4.17 12.10
CA ASP A 422 -19.19 3.18 12.69
C ASP A 422 -19.26 1.89 11.86
N TYR A 423 -18.09 1.36 11.48
CA TYR A 423 -18.02 0.09 10.78
C TYR A 423 -18.66 -1.03 11.63
N MET A 424 -18.56 -0.91 12.96
CA MET A 424 -19.15 -1.85 13.90
C MET A 424 -20.65 -2.02 13.71
N ASP A 425 -21.37 -0.98 13.28
CA ASP A 425 -22.82 -1.04 13.07
C ASP A 425 -23.20 -2.04 11.95
N TYR A 426 -22.32 -2.23 10.97
CA TYR A 426 -22.57 -3.07 9.80
C TYR A 426 -22.17 -4.53 9.96
N ILE A 427 -21.26 -4.82 10.88
CA ILE A 427 -20.66 -6.15 11.05
C ILE A 427 -21.73 -7.19 11.40
N GLY A 428 -21.69 -8.35 10.75
CA GLY A 428 -22.61 -9.48 10.94
C GLY A 428 -24.06 -9.24 10.49
N LEU A 429 -24.37 -8.12 9.84
CA LEU A 429 -25.71 -7.84 9.31
C LEU A 429 -25.73 -8.04 7.79
N PRO A 430 -26.53 -8.99 7.26
CA PRO A 430 -26.56 -9.26 5.83
C PRO A 430 -27.16 -8.07 5.06
N ARG A 431 -26.65 -7.84 3.86
CA ARG A 431 -27.20 -6.89 2.90
C ARG A 431 -27.14 -7.43 1.48
N LEU A 432 -28.08 -7.02 0.65
CA LEU A 432 -28.02 -7.31 -0.77
C LEU A 432 -27.01 -6.38 -1.43
N ALA A 433 -26.04 -6.96 -2.14
CA ALA A 433 -25.08 -6.27 -2.97
C ALA A 433 -25.10 -6.84 -4.39
N PHE A 434 -24.66 -6.06 -5.36
CA PHE A 434 -24.63 -6.48 -6.76
C PHE A 434 -23.24 -6.35 -7.35
N TYR A 435 -22.94 -7.04 -8.45
CA TYR A 435 -21.65 -6.97 -9.18
C TYR A 435 -21.94 -6.81 -10.68
N PRO A 436 -22.30 -5.60 -11.13
CA PRO A 436 -22.86 -5.36 -12.45
C PRO A 436 -21.80 -5.48 -13.54
N THR A 437 -22.22 -5.86 -14.74
CA THR A 437 -21.37 -5.71 -15.94
C THR A 437 -21.23 -4.24 -16.33
N ASP A 438 -20.22 -3.91 -17.13
CA ASP A 438 -20.06 -2.53 -17.61
C ASP A 438 -21.24 -2.05 -18.47
N ASP A 439 -21.88 -2.96 -19.20
CA ASP A 439 -23.09 -2.66 -19.96
C ASP A 439 -24.26 -2.28 -19.06
N MET A 440 -24.38 -2.91 -17.89
CA MET A 440 -25.42 -2.56 -16.90
C MET A 440 -25.17 -1.19 -16.26
N VAL A 441 -23.91 -0.83 -16.02
CA VAL A 441 -23.55 0.47 -15.43
C VAL A 441 -23.79 1.60 -16.43
N ASN A 442 -23.41 1.38 -17.70
CA ASN A 442 -23.47 2.39 -18.76
C ASN A 442 -24.79 2.39 -19.54
N GLY A 443 -25.64 1.37 -19.32
CA GLY A 443 -26.96 1.23 -19.94
C GLY A 443 -28.04 2.17 -19.37
N PRO A 444 -29.26 2.10 -19.90
CA PRO A 444 -30.40 2.89 -19.41
C PRO A 444 -30.71 2.58 -17.95
N ALA A 445 -31.27 3.56 -17.20
CA ALA A 445 -31.70 3.32 -15.81
C ALA A 445 -32.72 2.20 -15.78
N THR A 446 -32.41 1.15 -15.05
CA THR A 446 -33.42 0.25 -14.53
C THR A 446 -33.72 0.64 -13.08
N ALA A 447 -34.97 0.47 -12.67
CA ALA A 447 -35.40 0.72 -11.28
C ALA A 447 -34.75 -0.28 -10.29
N ALA A 448 -34.41 -1.48 -10.77
CA ALA A 448 -33.70 -2.49 -10.02
C ALA A 448 -32.66 -3.18 -10.92
N TRP A 449 -31.56 -3.60 -10.33
CA TRP A 449 -30.61 -4.46 -11.01
C TRP A 449 -31.09 -5.91 -10.94
N PRO A 450 -30.87 -6.71 -11.99
CA PRO A 450 -31.27 -8.11 -11.98
C PRO A 450 -30.52 -8.87 -10.89
N ASN A 451 -31.25 -9.73 -10.17
CA ASN A 451 -30.67 -10.55 -9.09
C ASN A 451 -29.75 -11.66 -9.63
N THR A 452 -29.64 -11.82 -10.95
CA THR A 452 -28.64 -12.69 -11.59
C THR A 452 -27.21 -12.25 -11.31
N HIS A 453 -26.99 -10.98 -10.94
CA HIS A 453 -25.69 -10.42 -10.56
C HIS A 453 -25.72 -9.88 -9.12
N ALA A 454 -26.35 -10.62 -8.22
CA ALA A 454 -26.48 -10.26 -6.82
C ALA A 454 -25.80 -11.27 -5.90
N THR A 455 -25.47 -10.82 -4.68
CA THR A 455 -24.96 -11.63 -3.59
C THR A 455 -25.48 -11.09 -2.27
N ILE A 456 -25.62 -11.97 -1.28
CA ILE A 456 -25.87 -11.59 0.11
C ILE A 456 -24.52 -11.32 0.75
N MET A 457 -24.18 -10.04 0.89
CA MET A 457 -22.96 -9.61 1.56
C MET A 457 -23.15 -9.68 3.08
N VAL A 458 -22.24 -10.33 3.79
CA VAL A 458 -22.17 -10.33 5.26
C VAL A 458 -20.83 -9.69 5.69
N PRO A 459 -20.84 -8.47 6.24
CA PRO A 459 -19.61 -7.80 6.68
C PRO A 459 -19.00 -8.44 7.92
N HIS A 460 -17.69 -8.65 7.95
CA HIS A 460 -16.97 -9.26 9.08
C HIS A 460 -15.82 -8.38 9.55
N LEU A 461 -15.54 -8.41 10.86
CA LEU A 461 -14.26 -7.93 11.36
C LEU A 461 -13.13 -8.77 10.76
N HIS A 462 -12.13 -8.12 10.19
CA HIS A 462 -10.96 -8.83 9.69
C HIS A 462 -10.22 -9.46 10.88
N PRO A 463 -9.96 -10.78 10.90
CA PRO A 463 -9.34 -11.44 12.05
C PRO A 463 -7.95 -10.89 12.40
N GLY A 464 -7.22 -10.37 11.41
CA GLY A 464 -5.97 -9.63 11.63
C GLY A 464 -6.10 -8.43 12.58
N TYR A 465 -7.29 -7.84 12.72
CA TYR A 465 -7.57 -6.76 13.68
C TYR A 465 -7.29 -7.17 15.12
N GLN A 466 -7.48 -8.46 15.47
CA GLN A 466 -7.17 -8.99 16.80
C GLN A 466 -5.69 -8.89 17.15
N LYS A 467 -4.81 -8.99 16.13
CA LYS A 467 -3.37 -8.94 16.30
C LYS A 467 -2.91 -7.61 16.88
N HIS A 468 -3.65 -6.53 16.64
CA HIS A 468 -3.25 -5.15 16.96
C HIS A 468 -3.99 -4.56 18.17
N LEU A 469 -4.98 -5.25 18.73
CA LEU A 469 -5.84 -4.70 19.80
C LEU A 469 -5.82 -5.52 21.10
N ALA A 470 -4.64 -5.97 21.51
CA ALA A 470 -4.47 -6.70 22.78
C ALA A 470 -5.38 -7.94 22.93
N HIS A 471 -5.79 -8.56 21.81
CA HIS A 471 -6.58 -9.80 21.77
C HIS A 471 -7.87 -9.79 22.61
N SER A 472 -8.61 -8.66 22.59
CA SER A 472 -9.88 -8.53 23.30
C SER A 472 -10.85 -9.70 22.99
N PRO A 473 -11.32 -10.46 24.01
CA PRO A 473 -12.23 -11.58 23.80
C PRO A 473 -13.57 -11.16 23.21
N ILE A 474 -13.98 -9.91 23.46
CA ILE A 474 -15.22 -9.39 22.88
C ILE A 474 -15.10 -9.29 21.35
N VAL A 475 -13.91 -9.00 20.82
CA VAL A 475 -13.66 -9.02 19.37
C VAL A 475 -13.72 -10.45 18.84
N SER A 476 -13.14 -11.43 19.56
CA SER A 476 -13.27 -12.85 19.21
C SER A 476 -14.71 -13.33 19.21
N GLN A 477 -15.48 -12.92 20.21
CA GLN A 477 -16.90 -13.23 20.30
C GLN A 477 -17.69 -12.61 19.13
N ILE A 478 -17.41 -11.37 18.74
CA ILE A 478 -18.03 -10.74 17.57
C ILE A 478 -17.68 -11.53 16.30
N ILE A 479 -16.43 -11.95 16.12
CA ILE A 479 -16.02 -12.78 14.97
C ILE A 479 -16.76 -14.12 14.96
N ASP A 480 -16.84 -14.82 16.09
CA ASP A 480 -17.58 -16.08 16.23
C ASP A 480 -19.07 -15.90 15.89
N LEU A 481 -19.70 -14.81 16.38
CA LEU A 481 -21.10 -14.51 16.07
C LEU A 481 -21.32 -14.17 14.58
N CYS A 482 -20.39 -13.46 13.94
CA CYS A 482 -20.47 -13.20 12.50
C CYS A 482 -20.40 -14.49 11.69
N TRP A 483 -19.51 -15.41 12.06
CA TRP A 483 -19.44 -16.74 11.43
C TRP A 483 -20.68 -17.57 11.72
N ALA A 484 -21.24 -17.54 12.94
CA ALA A 484 -22.48 -18.22 13.28
C ALA A 484 -23.64 -17.75 12.37
N ILE A 485 -23.82 -16.44 12.24
CA ILE A 485 -24.82 -15.84 11.35
C ILE A 485 -24.60 -16.28 9.90
N THR A 486 -23.37 -16.14 9.41
CA THR A 486 -23.01 -16.46 8.01
C THR A 486 -23.28 -17.93 7.69
N MET A 487 -22.91 -18.82 8.61
CA MET A 487 -23.12 -20.25 8.46
C MET A 487 -24.61 -20.62 8.51
N ILE A 488 -25.44 -19.95 9.33
CA ILE A 488 -26.91 -20.13 9.30
C ILE A 488 -27.49 -19.69 7.94
N ILE A 489 -27.03 -18.55 7.40
CA ILE A 489 -27.46 -18.08 6.07
C ILE A 489 -27.05 -19.09 4.98
N GLY A 490 -25.83 -19.62 5.05
CA GLY A 490 -25.36 -20.67 4.15
C GLY A 490 -26.20 -21.95 4.25
N GLU A 491 -26.59 -22.36 5.47
CA GLU A 491 -27.45 -23.52 5.71
C GLU A 491 -28.81 -23.35 5.02
N LEU A 492 -29.43 -22.17 5.18
CA LEU A 492 -30.68 -21.83 4.51
C LEU A 492 -30.53 -21.85 2.99
N ALA A 493 -29.42 -21.31 2.46
CA ALA A 493 -29.17 -21.27 1.02
C ALA A 493 -29.10 -22.70 0.45
N ALA A 494 -28.30 -23.56 1.07
CA ALA A 494 -28.18 -24.97 0.66
C ALA A 494 -29.54 -25.70 0.74
N ASN A 495 -30.33 -25.45 1.80
CA ASN A 495 -31.66 -26.07 1.95
C ASN A 495 -32.67 -25.59 0.91
N ILE A 496 -32.68 -24.30 0.56
CA ILE A 496 -33.55 -23.75 -0.50
C ILE A 496 -33.19 -24.37 -1.84
N LEU A 497 -31.91 -24.46 -2.18
CA LEU A 497 -31.47 -25.09 -3.43
C LEU A 497 -31.86 -26.57 -3.51
N LYS A 498 -31.80 -27.28 -2.38
CA LYS A 498 -32.19 -28.70 -2.29
C LYS A 498 -33.70 -28.91 -2.41
N THR A 499 -34.50 -28.08 -1.76
CA THR A 499 -35.96 -28.28 -1.63
C THR A 499 -36.76 -27.62 -2.75
N ASN A 500 -36.20 -26.62 -3.43
CA ASN A 500 -36.88 -25.88 -4.49
C ASN A 500 -36.12 -25.99 -5.82
N SER A 501 -36.61 -26.88 -6.70
CA SER A 501 -36.01 -27.07 -8.04
C SER A 501 -36.05 -25.82 -8.92
N THR A 502 -36.99 -24.89 -8.70
CA THR A 502 -37.04 -23.61 -9.41
C THR A 502 -36.05 -22.58 -8.87
N ALA A 503 -35.44 -22.83 -7.71
CA ALA A 503 -34.44 -21.97 -7.10
C ALA A 503 -33.00 -22.29 -7.52
N ARG A 504 -32.78 -23.16 -8.51
CA ARG A 504 -31.45 -23.56 -9.02
C ARG A 504 -30.79 -22.51 -9.93
N ASN A 505 -31.06 -21.24 -9.66
CA ASN A 505 -30.34 -20.09 -10.22
C ASN A 505 -30.21 -19.00 -9.14
N THR A 506 -29.20 -18.14 -9.28
CA THR A 506 -28.86 -17.09 -8.32
C THR A 506 -30.05 -16.22 -7.95
N GLU A 507 -30.81 -15.75 -8.93
CA GLU A 507 -31.94 -14.84 -8.72
C GLU A 507 -33.04 -15.47 -7.87
N ALA A 508 -33.49 -16.67 -8.22
CA ALA A 508 -34.55 -17.36 -7.50
C ALA A 508 -34.11 -17.77 -6.07
N ALA A 509 -32.84 -18.16 -5.89
CA ALA A 509 -32.28 -18.46 -4.57
C ALA A 509 -32.25 -17.20 -3.67
N ILE A 510 -31.75 -16.07 -4.18
CA ILE A 510 -31.70 -14.80 -3.44
C ILE A 510 -33.10 -14.31 -3.07
N ASN A 511 -34.05 -14.36 -3.99
CA ASN A 511 -35.44 -13.94 -3.74
C ASN A 511 -36.10 -14.77 -2.63
N ALA A 512 -35.77 -16.06 -2.53
CA ALA A 512 -36.26 -16.93 -1.45
C ALA A 512 -35.53 -16.70 -0.12
N LEU A 513 -34.24 -16.36 -0.16
CA LEU A 513 -33.39 -16.17 1.02
C LEU A 513 -33.63 -14.85 1.74
N VAL A 514 -33.69 -13.73 1.01
CA VAL A 514 -33.72 -12.37 1.57
C VAL A 514 -34.80 -12.21 2.66
N PRO A 515 -36.07 -12.64 2.46
CA PRO A 515 -37.10 -12.52 3.49
C PRO A 515 -36.80 -13.31 4.78
N LEU A 516 -35.97 -14.36 4.72
CA LEU A 516 -35.68 -15.21 5.87
C LEU A 516 -34.51 -14.71 6.72
N ILE A 517 -33.69 -13.81 6.19
CA ILE A 517 -32.39 -13.44 6.78
C ILE A 517 -32.25 -11.96 7.15
N MET A 518 -33.00 -11.07 6.50
CA MET A 518 -32.85 -9.63 6.75
C MET A 518 -33.37 -9.27 8.16
N PRO A 519 -32.60 -8.52 8.97
CA PRO A 519 -32.95 -8.22 10.36
C PRO A 519 -34.31 -7.52 10.56
N ASP A 520 -34.75 -6.77 9.56
CA ASP A 520 -36.01 -6.01 9.53
C ASP A 520 -37.16 -6.79 8.88
N SER A 521 -36.93 -8.02 8.42
CA SER A 521 -37.96 -8.82 7.77
C SER A 521 -38.95 -9.42 8.78
N PRO A 522 -40.27 -9.39 8.50
CA PRO A 522 -41.26 -10.08 9.33
C PRO A 522 -41.14 -11.61 9.26
N ASN A 523 -40.46 -12.15 8.25
CA ASN A 523 -40.25 -13.59 8.05
C ASN A 523 -38.87 -14.05 8.54
N LEU A 524 -38.14 -13.21 9.29
CA LEU A 524 -36.85 -13.53 9.85
C LEU A 524 -36.92 -14.81 10.69
N ILE A 525 -36.01 -15.76 10.43
CA ILE A 525 -35.98 -17.00 11.19
C ILE A 525 -35.49 -16.77 12.63
N ALA A 526 -36.10 -17.47 13.58
CA ALA A 526 -35.84 -17.26 15.02
C ALA A 526 -34.36 -17.43 15.42
N ARG A 527 -33.64 -18.39 14.82
CA ARG A 527 -32.21 -18.61 15.09
C ARG A 527 -31.35 -17.39 14.74
N LEU A 528 -31.63 -16.71 13.62
CA LEU A 528 -30.93 -15.47 13.25
C LEU A 528 -31.33 -14.32 14.15
N ALA A 529 -32.60 -14.20 14.53
CA ALA A 529 -33.04 -13.17 15.47
C ALA A 529 -32.27 -13.26 16.80
N TYR A 530 -32.03 -14.47 17.34
CA TYR A 530 -31.20 -14.65 18.53
C TYR A 530 -29.73 -14.26 18.28
N ALA A 531 -29.13 -14.72 17.18
CA ALA A 531 -27.74 -14.40 16.86
C ALA A 531 -27.51 -12.90 16.66
N TYR A 532 -28.46 -12.18 16.04
CA TYR A 532 -28.42 -10.72 15.91
C TYR A 532 -28.53 -10.02 17.26
N GLY A 533 -29.38 -10.53 18.18
CA GLY A 533 -29.47 -10.01 19.54
C GLY A 533 -28.16 -10.16 20.32
N ASP A 534 -27.55 -11.34 20.26
CA ASP A 534 -26.26 -11.62 20.92
C ASP A 534 -25.13 -10.78 20.31
N LEU A 535 -25.14 -10.58 18.98
CA LEU A 535 -24.19 -9.72 18.29
C LEU A 535 -24.36 -8.24 18.69
N ALA A 536 -25.59 -7.74 18.78
CA ALA A 536 -25.85 -6.37 19.23
C ALA A 536 -25.33 -6.15 20.67
N ALA A 537 -25.57 -7.11 21.57
CA ALA A 537 -25.05 -7.06 22.94
C ALA A 537 -23.51 -7.07 22.96
N ALA A 538 -22.87 -7.90 22.14
CA ALA A 538 -21.42 -7.96 22.05
C ALA A 538 -20.81 -6.65 21.50
N LYS A 539 -21.43 -6.05 20.48
CA LYS A 539 -21.04 -4.74 19.94
C LYS A 539 -21.17 -3.63 20.98
N GLN A 540 -22.22 -3.64 21.80
CA GLN A 540 -22.40 -2.67 22.88
C GLN A 540 -21.28 -2.78 23.93
N GLN A 541 -20.91 -4.00 24.34
CA GLN A 541 -19.79 -4.22 25.25
C GLN A 541 -18.47 -3.73 24.63
N TYR A 542 -18.26 -3.99 23.34
CA TYR A 542 -17.10 -3.46 22.62
C TYR A 542 -17.10 -1.92 22.58
N GLN A 543 -18.23 -1.27 22.36
CA GLN A 543 -18.31 0.19 22.37
C GLN A 543 -17.94 0.78 23.73
N VAL A 544 -18.33 0.15 24.85
CA VAL A 544 -17.91 0.57 26.19
C VAL A 544 -16.39 0.45 26.32
N PHE A 545 -15.81 -0.69 25.91
CA PHE A 545 -14.37 -0.90 25.91
C PHE A 545 -13.63 0.14 25.04
N ALA A 546 -14.11 0.37 23.81
CA ALA A 546 -13.54 1.33 22.87
C ALA A 546 -13.68 2.78 23.38
N THR A 547 -14.80 3.13 24.02
CA THR A 547 -15.02 4.47 24.58
C THR A 547 -14.12 4.74 25.79
N LEU A 548 -13.94 3.75 26.69
CA LEU A 548 -13.01 3.87 27.81
C LEU A 548 -11.56 4.04 27.35
N ARG A 549 -11.21 3.42 26.21
CA ARG A 549 -9.93 3.65 25.53
C ARG A 549 -9.87 5.05 24.92
N LEU A 550 -10.81 5.42 24.05
CA LEU A 550 -10.88 6.75 23.42
C LEU A 550 -10.93 7.92 24.43
N ALA A 551 -11.58 7.75 25.59
CA ALA A 551 -11.63 8.76 26.65
C ALA A 551 -10.25 9.04 27.27
N ARG A 552 -9.30 8.09 27.21
CA ARG A 552 -7.91 8.29 27.63
C ARG A 552 -7.09 9.05 26.57
N VAL A 553 -7.46 8.93 25.29
CA VAL A 553 -6.85 9.66 24.15
C VAL A 553 -7.31 11.14 24.08
N ARG A 554 -8.49 11.47 24.60
CA ARG A 554 -9.20 12.74 24.37
C ARG A 554 -8.61 14.02 24.99
N PHE A 555 -7.38 14.00 25.50
CA PHE A 555 -6.75 15.18 26.11
C PHE A 555 -6.01 16.13 25.16
N LEU A 556 -6.10 15.97 23.83
CA LEU A 556 -5.41 16.87 22.89
C LEU A 556 -6.32 17.37 21.75
N ASP A 557 -6.70 18.66 21.85
CA ASP A 557 -7.43 19.44 20.83
C ASP A 557 -6.80 19.36 19.41
N GLN A 558 -5.51 19.03 19.33
CA GLN A 558 -4.77 18.90 18.09
C GLN A 558 -5.16 17.64 17.27
N VAL A 559 -5.52 16.54 17.94
CA VAL A 559 -6.00 15.31 17.27
C VAL A 559 -7.39 15.52 16.68
N GLN A 560 -8.26 16.24 17.39
CA GLN A 560 -9.58 16.62 16.89
C GLN A 560 -9.45 17.54 15.67
N THR A 561 -8.49 18.46 15.68
CA THR A 561 -8.23 19.39 14.56
C THR A 561 -7.66 18.66 13.34
N ARG A 562 -6.66 17.78 13.50
CA ARG A 562 -6.13 16.95 12.40
C ARG A 562 -7.16 15.94 11.89
N TYR A 563 -7.96 15.33 12.76
CA TYR A 563 -9.09 14.48 12.37
C TYR A 563 -10.10 15.26 11.51
N ASN A 564 -10.42 16.50 11.88
CA ASN A 564 -11.28 17.37 11.09
C ASN A 564 -10.65 17.76 9.73
N GLU A 565 -9.33 17.99 9.68
CA GLU A 565 -8.58 18.29 8.45
C GLU A 565 -8.48 17.08 7.50
N VAL A 566 -8.17 15.88 7.99
CA VAL A 566 -8.15 14.63 7.22
C VAL A 566 -9.55 14.29 6.72
N MET A 567 -10.58 14.50 7.55
CA MET A 567 -11.97 14.37 7.12
C MET A 567 -12.33 15.39 6.04
N SER A 568 -11.74 16.59 6.06
CA SER A 568 -11.92 17.62 5.02
C SER A 568 -11.24 17.25 3.69
N LEU A 569 -10.02 16.68 3.71
CA LEU A 569 -9.31 16.25 2.50
C LEU A 569 -9.94 14.98 1.89
N ALA A 570 -10.34 14.03 2.73
CA ALA A 570 -11.10 12.86 2.30
C ALA A 570 -12.49 13.26 1.77
N ALA A 571 -13.14 14.26 2.37
CA ALA A 571 -14.38 14.84 1.83
C ALA A 571 -14.13 15.54 0.50
N TYR A 572 -13.01 16.23 0.32
CA TYR A 572 -12.61 16.84 -0.95
C TYR A 572 -12.41 15.80 -2.05
N ARG A 573 -11.64 14.74 -1.79
CA ARG A 573 -11.44 13.63 -2.74
C ARG A 573 -12.78 12.96 -3.08
N ARG A 574 -13.65 12.73 -2.09
CA ARG A 574 -15.01 12.21 -2.34
C ARG A 574 -15.86 13.14 -3.21
N MET A 575 -15.78 14.45 -3.02
CA MET A 575 -16.46 15.43 -3.87
C MET A 575 -15.94 15.40 -5.31
N ASP A 576 -14.64 15.20 -5.48
CA ASP A 576 -14.00 15.09 -6.80
C ASP A 576 -14.37 13.77 -7.49
N ASP A 577 -14.31 12.64 -6.77
CA ASP A 577 -14.64 11.30 -7.26
C ASP A 577 -16.11 11.18 -7.70
N ILE A 578 -17.05 11.76 -6.93
CA ILE A 578 -18.47 11.80 -7.29
C ILE A 578 -18.71 12.77 -8.45
N GLY A 579 -17.93 13.84 -8.49
CA GLY A 579 -17.90 14.80 -9.59
C GLY A 579 -18.91 15.95 -9.49
N ARG A 580 -18.86 16.80 -10.52
CA ARG A 580 -19.65 18.02 -10.65
C ARG A 580 -20.73 17.87 -11.70
N ALA A 581 -21.82 18.59 -11.51
CA ALA A 581 -22.83 18.91 -12.50
C ALA A 581 -22.24 19.39 -13.85
N VAL A 582 -22.21 18.54 -14.88
CA VAL A 582 -21.69 18.88 -16.22
C VAL A 582 -22.84 19.18 -17.18
N GLY A 583 -22.69 20.24 -17.97
CA GLY A 583 -23.72 20.76 -18.89
C GLY A 583 -24.83 21.55 -18.19
N PRO A 584 -25.68 22.27 -18.94
CA PRO A 584 -26.80 23.03 -18.36
C PRO A 584 -27.83 22.13 -17.63
N PRO A 585 -28.58 22.67 -16.65
CA PRO A 585 -29.70 21.95 -16.03
C PRO A 585 -30.64 21.36 -17.08
N HIS A 586 -31.10 20.12 -16.84
CA HIS A 586 -31.99 19.36 -17.74
C HIS A 586 -31.49 19.13 -19.18
N SER A 587 -30.21 19.39 -19.48
CA SER A 587 -29.63 19.07 -20.79
C SER A 587 -29.48 17.56 -21.02
N HIS A 588 -29.33 17.14 -22.28
CA HIS A 588 -29.08 15.73 -22.61
C HIS A 588 -27.79 15.20 -21.94
N HIS A 589 -26.71 15.97 -21.99
CA HIS A 589 -25.45 15.62 -21.32
C HIS A 589 -25.64 15.48 -19.81
N ARG A 590 -26.46 16.34 -19.20
CA ARG A 590 -26.82 16.23 -17.79
C ARG A 590 -27.61 14.95 -17.50
N ALA A 591 -28.60 14.63 -18.33
CA ALA A 591 -29.41 13.43 -18.17
C ALA A 591 -28.55 12.15 -18.21
N VAL A 592 -27.60 12.06 -19.15
CA VAL A 592 -26.65 10.93 -19.26
C VAL A 592 -25.75 10.84 -18.02
N GLN A 593 -25.25 11.97 -17.52
CA GLN A 593 -24.44 11.99 -16.30
C GLN A 593 -25.25 11.53 -15.07
N VAL A 594 -26.44 12.09 -14.86
CA VAL A 594 -27.35 11.74 -13.77
C VAL A 594 -27.74 10.27 -13.81
N GLN A 595 -28.00 9.77 -15.02
CA GLN A 595 -28.25 8.37 -15.29
C GLN A 595 -27.10 7.48 -14.80
N ARG A 596 -25.87 7.81 -15.22
CA ARG A 596 -24.68 7.08 -14.77
C ARG A 596 -24.53 7.14 -13.25
N MET A 597 -24.72 8.30 -12.61
CA MET A 597 -24.59 8.42 -11.15
C MET A 597 -25.64 7.60 -10.37
N TRP A 598 -26.87 7.52 -10.87
CA TRP A 598 -27.89 6.64 -10.29
C TRP A 598 -27.46 5.17 -10.31
N ASN A 599 -26.86 4.74 -11.43
CA ASN A 599 -26.33 3.39 -11.57
C ASN A 599 -25.09 3.18 -10.67
N MET A 600 -24.20 4.16 -10.54
CA MET A 600 -23.01 4.06 -9.68
C MET A 600 -23.34 3.88 -8.19
N ASN A 601 -24.56 4.20 -7.75
CA ASN A 601 -25.05 3.97 -6.38
C ASN A 601 -24.15 4.57 -5.28
N TYR A 602 -23.82 5.86 -5.39
CA TYR A 602 -23.16 6.59 -4.32
C TYR A 602 -24.13 6.80 -3.14
N PRO A 603 -23.99 6.10 -2.00
CA PRO A 603 -25.01 6.14 -0.93
C PRO A 603 -25.21 7.54 -0.34
N GLN A 604 -24.16 8.36 -0.38
CA GLN A 604 -24.19 9.75 0.08
C GLN A 604 -25.08 10.63 -0.81
N LEU A 605 -25.41 10.24 -2.03
CA LEU A 605 -26.38 10.95 -2.86
C LEU A 605 -27.84 10.57 -2.53
N HIS A 606 -28.04 9.50 -1.77
CA HIS A 606 -29.35 8.95 -1.42
C HIS A 606 -29.75 9.21 0.04
N CYS A 607 -28.92 9.95 0.78
CA CYS A 607 -29.17 10.28 2.19
C CYS A 607 -30.39 11.20 2.44
N HIS A 608 -30.89 11.86 1.39
CA HIS A 608 -32.00 12.81 1.45
C HIS A 608 -33.21 12.34 0.64
N ILE A 609 -32.96 11.67 -0.48
CA ILE A 609 -33.98 11.00 -1.29
C ILE A 609 -33.57 9.53 -1.37
N PRO A 610 -34.35 8.59 -0.77
CA PRO A 610 -34.03 7.17 -0.79
C PRO A 610 -33.85 6.61 -2.20
N ARG A 611 -33.01 5.58 -2.32
CA ARG A 611 -32.80 4.85 -3.58
C ARG A 611 -33.81 3.72 -3.72
N ASP A 612 -35.04 4.06 -4.07
CA ASP A 612 -36.09 3.09 -4.36
C ASP A 612 -36.93 3.50 -5.59
N ALA A 613 -37.77 2.59 -6.08
CA ALA A 613 -38.60 2.82 -7.26
C ALA A 613 -39.59 3.98 -7.09
N GLN A 614 -40.05 4.24 -5.86
CA GLN A 614 -41.02 5.29 -5.55
C GLN A 614 -40.37 6.68 -5.63
N HIS A 615 -39.12 6.80 -5.17
CA HIS A 615 -38.40 8.07 -5.07
C HIS A 615 -37.44 8.32 -6.25
N GLN A 616 -37.28 7.36 -7.17
CA GLN A 616 -36.39 7.46 -8.33
C GLN A 616 -36.65 8.74 -9.14
N GLN A 617 -37.88 9.02 -9.55
CA GLN A 617 -38.19 10.21 -10.35
C GLN A 617 -37.84 11.52 -9.63
N GLN A 618 -38.11 11.59 -8.31
CA GLN A 618 -37.77 12.73 -7.47
C GLN A 618 -36.25 12.94 -7.42
N TRP A 619 -35.48 11.86 -7.29
CA TRP A 619 -34.02 11.92 -7.29
C TRP A 619 -33.48 12.42 -8.63
N PHE A 620 -34.01 11.92 -9.76
CA PHE A 620 -33.62 12.37 -11.09
C PHE A 620 -33.96 13.84 -11.31
N GLN A 621 -35.13 14.31 -10.85
CA GLN A 621 -35.50 15.73 -10.94
C GLN A 621 -34.51 16.61 -10.17
N TRP A 622 -34.19 16.25 -8.91
CA TRP A 622 -33.19 16.95 -8.11
C TRP A 622 -31.84 17.02 -8.83
N ALA A 623 -31.29 15.87 -9.22
CA ALA A 623 -29.96 15.76 -9.80
C ALA A 623 -29.82 16.47 -11.16
N ASN A 624 -30.90 16.50 -11.96
CA ASN A 624 -30.93 17.23 -13.24
C ASN A 624 -31.08 18.74 -13.07
N SER A 625 -31.67 19.20 -11.97
CA SER A 625 -31.90 20.63 -11.69
C SER A 625 -30.66 21.38 -11.21
N LEU A 626 -29.60 20.68 -10.78
CA LEU A 626 -28.41 21.31 -10.21
C LEU A 626 -27.70 22.20 -11.23
N GLN A 627 -27.37 23.43 -10.82
CA GLN A 627 -26.60 24.38 -11.62
C GLN A 627 -25.26 23.78 -12.08
N GLN A 628 -24.84 24.14 -13.30
CA GLN A 628 -23.58 23.67 -13.85
C GLN A 628 -22.40 24.02 -12.92
N GLY A 629 -21.50 23.06 -12.68
CA GLY A 629 -20.35 23.19 -11.79
C GLY A 629 -20.63 22.91 -10.31
N ALA A 630 -21.89 22.77 -9.91
CA ALA A 630 -22.27 22.37 -8.55
C ALA A 630 -21.84 20.93 -8.23
N PHE A 631 -21.45 20.67 -6.99
CA PHE A 631 -21.11 19.32 -6.54
C PHE A 631 -22.35 18.54 -6.12
N TYR A 632 -22.50 17.32 -6.63
CA TYR A 632 -23.60 16.43 -6.25
C TYR A 632 -23.56 16.07 -4.78
N PHE A 633 -22.38 15.70 -4.27
CA PHE A 633 -22.17 15.35 -2.87
C PHE A 633 -22.56 16.50 -1.93
N ALA A 634 -22.03 17.70 -2.17
CA ALA A 634 -22.33 18.88 -1.34
C ALA A 634 -23.83 19.21 -1.36
N SER A 635 -24.47 19.12 -2.54
CA SER A 635 -25.90 19.35 -2.64
C SER A 635 -26.72 18.28 -1.92
N ALA A 636 -26.34 17.01 -1.97
CA ALA A 636 -27.06 15.93 -1.29
C ALA A 636 -26.93 16.03 0.23
N MET A 637 -25.73 16.35 0.73
CA MET A 637 -25.48 16.59 2.16
C MET A 637 -26.29 17.77 2.67
N ARG A 638 -26.38 18.86 1.90
CA ARG A 638 -27.25 20.00 2.22
C ARG A 638 -28.70 19.56 2.39
N GLN A 639 -29.25 18.82 1.43
CA GLN A 639 -30.63 18.36 1.50
C GLN A 639 -30.88 17.40 2.68
N ALA A 640 -29.93 16.52 2.99
CA ALA A 640 -30.06 15.64 4.16
C ALA A 640 -29.99 16.39 5.49
N GLY A 641 -29.19 17.46 5.57
CA GLY A 641 -29.13 18.34 6.73
C GLY A 641 -30.47 19.04 7.00
N LEU A 642 -31.24 19.37 5.95
CA LEU A 642 -32.58 19.96 6.08
C LEU A 642 -33.64 18.96 6.56
N LEU A 643 -33.48 17.66 6.27
CA LEU A 643 -34.45 16.62 6.63
C LEU A 643 -34.23 16.03 8.03
N HIS A 644 -33.04 16.21 8.62
CA HIS A 644 -32.69 15.68 9.94
C HIS A 644 -32.26 16.80 10.90
N PRO A 645 -33.20 17.39 11.66
CA PRO A 645 -32.95 18.59 12.48
C PRO A 645 -32.10 18.36 13.74
N VAL A 646 -31.72 17.11 14.05
CA VAL A 646 -31.06 16.79 15.34
C VAL A 646 -29.58 17.21 15.33
N VAL A 647 -28.87 17.09 14.19
CA VAL A 647 -27.53 17.64 13.93
C VAL A 647 -27.35 17.75 12.41
N HIS A 648 -27.11 18.95 11.87
CA HIS A 648 -26.84 19.13 10.44
C HIS A 648 -25.59 18.31 10.05
N ARG A 649 -25.60 17.52 8.95
CA ARG A 649 -24.46 16.61 8.63
C ARG A 649 -23.14 17.30 8.31
N LEU A 650 -23.18 18.62 8.11
CA LEU A 650 -22.01 19.50 7.99
C LEU A 650 -21.81 20.38 9.23
N HIS A 651 -22.46 20.07 10.36
CA HIS A 651 -22.47 20.86 11.60
C HIS A 651 -21.05 21.28 11.99
N SER A 652 -20.13 20.31 12.13
CA SER A 652 -18.74 20.56 12.51
C SER A 652 -17.99 21.51 11.58
N VAL A 653 -18.40 21.61 10.31
CA VAL A 653 -17.82 22.51 9.32
C VAL A 653 -18.53 23.87 9.34
N LEU A 654 -19.87 23.89 9.40
CA LEU A 654 -20.65 25.12 9.27
C LEU A 654 -20.72 25.95 10.55
N VAL A 655 -20.57 25.35 11.73
CA VAL A 655 -20.47 26.09 13.01
C VAL A 655 -19.27 27.02 13.07
N GLN A 656 -18.25 26.78 12.23
CA GLN A 656 -17.08 27.65 12.11
C GLN A 656 -17.36 28.88 11.22
N TYR A 657 -18.48 28.89 10.49
CA TYR A 657 -18.88 29.96 9.58
C TYR A 657 -20.34 30.38 9.82
N PRO A 658 -20.73 30.70 11.07
CA PRO A 658 -22.12 30.96 11.39
C PRO A 658 -22.61 32.28 10.74
N PRO A 659 -23.93 32.44 10.57
CA PRO A 659 -24.55 33.73 10.23
C PRO A 659 -24.21 34.81 11.27
N ASP A 660 -24.20 36.09 10.88
CA ASP A 660 -23.73 37.18 11.78
C ASP A 660 -24.51 37.32 13.09
N ASN A 661 -25.76 36.85 13.11
CA ASN A 661 -26.67 36.98 14.26
C ASN A 661 -26.88 35.66 15.02
N ALA A 662 -26.06 34.65 14.75
CA ALA A 662 -26.13 33.37 15.43
C ALA A 662 -25.51 33.45 16.84
N THR A 663 -26.33 33.22 17.86
CA THR A 663 -25.89 33.17 19.27
C THR A 663 -25.68 31.74 19.79
N ASP A 664 -26.22 30.76 19.10
CA ASP A 664 -26.13 29.32 19.36
C ASP A 664 -26.31 28.55 18.06
N ASP A 665 -26.48 27.24 18.09
CA ASP A 665 -26.65 26.39 16.91
C ASP A 665 -28.08 26.35 16.35
N SER A 666 -29.02 27.13 16.93
CA SER A 666 -30.44 27.11 16.52
C SER A 666 -30.66 27.60 15.09
N TRP A 667 -29.76 28.43 14.55
CA TRP A 667 -29.80 28.88 13.15
C TRP A 667 -29.67 27.74 12.15
N MET A 668 -29.11 26.59 12.53
CA MET A 668 -29.02 25.42 11.64
C MET A 668 -30.40 24.80 11.33
N ALA A 669 -31.45 25.19 12.05
CA ALA A 669 -32.83 24.85 11.72
C ALA A 669 -33.47 25.80 10.68
N ASN A 670 -32.78 26.88 10.28
CA ASN A 670 -33.28 27.89 9.34
C ASN A 670 -32.50 27.84 8.01
N GLU A 671 -33.19 27.43 6.93
CA GLU A 671 -32.60 27.22 5.60
C GLU A 671 -31.84 28.44 5.07
N THR A 672 -32.39 29.64 5.24
CA THR A 672 -31.77 30.89 4.78
C THR A 672 -30.45 31.15 5.49
N LEU A 673 -30.39 30.88 6.79
CA LEU A 673 -29.19 31.05 7.62
C LEU A 673 -28.14 29.97 7.32
N VAL A 674 -28.56 28.73 7.03
CA VAL A 674 -27.64 27.68 6.57
C VAL A 674 -27.03 28.01 5.19
N LEU A 675 -27.82 28.58 4.27
CA LEU A 675 -27.31 29.06 2.99
C LEU A 675 -26.33 30.23 3.16
N GLU A 676 -26.59 31.11 4.11
CA GLU A 676 -25.67 32.19 4.48
C GLU A 676 -24.35 31.62 5.02
N ALA A 677 -24.41 30.65 5.95
CA ALA A 677 -23.23 29.97 6.49
C ALA A 677 -22.44 29.19 5.43
N LEU A 678 -23.12 28.50 4.51
CA LEU A 678 -22.50 27.85 3.34
C LEU A 678 -21.86 28.87 2.40
N GLY A 679 -22.51 30.01 2.19
CA GLY A 679 -21.99 31.12 1.41
C GLY A 679 -20.74 31.73 2.05
N ARG A 680 -20.73 31.86 3.38
CA ARG A 680 -19.58 32.30 4.19
C ARG A 680 -18.46 31.29 4.16
N TRP A 681 -18.74 30.01 4.37
CA TRP A 681 -17.76 28.94 4.25
C TRP A 681 -17.16 28.89 2.83
N SER A 682 -17.99 28.94 1.78
CA SER A 682 -17.51 29.01 0.40
C SER A 682 -16.71 30.29 0.13
N SER A 683 -17.10 31.43 0.70
CA SER A 683 -16.39 32.70 0.54
C SER A 683 -15.08 32.70 1.32
N TYR A 684 -15.05 32.16 2.53
CA TYR A 684 -13.87 31.93 3.36
C TYR A 684 -12.89 31.00 2.65
N MET A 685 -13.38 29.85 2.17
CA MET A 685 -12.58 28.93 1.34
C MET A 685 -12.06 29.63 0.09
N ARG A 686 -12.77 30.62 -0.46
CA ARG A 686 -12.29 31.45 -1.57
C ARG A 686 -11.40 32.63 -1.14
N THR A 687 -11.45 33.12 0.09
CA THR A 687 -10.60 34.24 0.54
C THR A 687 -9.14 33.83 0.68
N PHE A 688 -8.87 32.53 0.83
CA PHE A 688 -7.50 32.00 0.81
C PHE A 688 -7.07 31.50 -0.57
N LEU A 689 -7.91 31.67 -1.59
CA LEU A 689 -7.65 31.19 -2.94
C LEU A 689 -7.80 32.36 -3.93
N PRO A 690 -6.74 32.72 -4.66
CA PRO A 690 -6.83 33.73 -5.71
C PRO A 690 -7.95 33.40 -6.74
N PRO A 691 -8.56 34.38 -7.43
CA PRO A 691 -9.62 34.14 -8.43
C PRO A 691 -9.22 33.15 -9.53
N ASP A 692 -7.92 33.05 -9.78
CA ASP A 692 -7.27 32.17 -10.74
C ASP A 692 -6.66 30.93 -10.06
N HIS A 693 -7.05 30.57 -8.83
CA HIS A 693 -6.46 29.46 -8.07
C HIS A 693 -6.43 28.14 -8.87
N PHE A 694 -7.42 27.84 -9.69
CA PHE A 694 -7.41 26.61 -10.51
C PHE A 694 -6.81 26.79 -11.91
N SER A 695 -6.19 27.93 -12.22
CA SER A 695 -5.52 28.12 -13.50
C SER A 695 -4.27 27.22 -13.60
N PRO A 696 -3.94 26.70 -14.79
CA PRO A 696 -2.69 25.97 -15.01
C PRO A 696 -1.44 26.76 -14.61
N ALA A 697 -1.50 28.10 -14.67
CA ALA A 697 -0.43 28.99 -14.20
C ALA A 697 -0.31 28.96 -12.67
N ASN A 698 -1.43 29.04 -11.94
CA ASN A 698 -1.43 29.00 -10.47
C ASN A 698 -1.18 27.61 -9.88
N GLN A 699 -1.57 26.53 -10.56
CA GLN A 699 -1.13 25.19 -10.18
C GLN A 699 0.39 25.05 -10.29
N ARG A 700 0.99 25.56 -11.38
CA ARG A 700 2.45 25.58 -11.57
C ARG A 700 3.15 26.43 -10.50
N LEU A 701 2.60 27.60 -10.19
CA LEU A 701 3.03 28.49 -9.10
C LEU A 701 2.96 27.81 -7.73
N ARG A 702 1.89 27.06 -7.41
CA ARG A 702 1.76 26.32 -6.15
C ARG A 702 2.73 25.16 -6.04
N VAL A 703 2.94 24.41 -7.11
CA VAL A 703 3.96 23.35 -7.14
C VAL A 703 5.35 23.97 -6.91
N GLY A 704 5.63 25.13 -7.53
CA GLY A 704 6.87 25.86 -7.31
C GLY A 704 7.03 26.44 -5.90
N GLN A 705 5.97 26.99 -5.30
CA GLN A 705 5.97 27.47 -3.90
C GLN A 705 6.11 26.33 -2.90
N ARG A 706 5.47 25.18 -3.16
CA ARG A 706 5.63 23.97 -2.36
C ARG A 706 7.08 23.51 -2.36
N TRP A 707 7.72 23.49 -3.53
CA TRP A 707 9.14 23.16 -3.65
C TRP A 707 10.07 24.19 -2.99
N ALA A 708 9.70 25.48 -3.01
CA ALA A 708 10.43 26.53 -2.30
C ALA A 708 10.40 26.32 -0.78
N ASN A 709 9.22 25.99 -0.23
CA ASN A 709 9.03 25.73 1.20
C ASN A 709 9.72 24.42 1.65
N GLU A 710 9.63 23.36 0.85
CA GLU A 710 10.26 22.06 1.15
C GLU A 710 11.79 22.09 1.06
N ARG A 711 12.39 23.04 0.32
CA ARG A 711 13.83 23.03 0.00
C ARG A 711 14.59 24.29 0.44
N GLY A 712 13.92 25.24 1.08
CA GLY A 712 14.54 26.46 1.61
C GLY A 712 15.08 27.42 0.55
N VAL A 713 14.54 27.40 -0.68
CA VAL A 713 15.00 28.26 -1.78
C VAL A 713 13.93 29.28 -2.14
N PRO A 714 14.24 30.59 -2.29
CA PRO A 714 13.25 31.61 -2.61
C PRO A 714 12.49 31.30 -3.90
N PHE A 715 11.15 31.30 -3.84
CA PHE A 715 10.33 31.13 -5.02
C PHE A 715 10.45 32.38 -5.91
N VAL A 716 10.99 32.21 -7.11
CA VAL A 716 11.05 33.26 -8.14
C VAL A 716 9.99 32.93 -9.22
N PRO A 717 8.82 33.61 -9.22
CA PRO A 717 7.72 33.30 -10.14
C PRO A 717 8.14 33.34 -11.61
N THR A 718 9.05 34.26 -11.92
CA THR A 718 9.61 34.47 -13.26
C THR A 718 10.54 33.37 -13.72
N ILE A 719 10.72 32.25 -13.01
CA ILE A 719 11.44 31.06 -13.52
C ILE A 719 10.46 30.07 -14.17
N TYR A 720 9.21 30.02 -13.72
CA TYR A 720 8.24 28.98 -14.10
C TYR A 720 7.22 29.42 -15.18
N THR A 721 7.33 30.65 -15.66
CA THR A 721 6.48 31.21 -16.72
C THR A 721 7.05 30.91 -18.11
N SER A 722 6.24 30.48 -19.07
CA SER A 722 6.72 30.41 -20.46
C SER A 722 7.05 31.79 -20.96
N MET A 723 8.20 31.95 -21.62
CA MET A 723 8.58 33.23 -22.23
C MET A 723 9.00 33.03 -23.67
N GLU A 724 8.81 34.06 -24.50
CA GLU A 724 9.32 34.03 -25.85
C GLU A 724 10.84 33.98 -25.87
N HIS A 725 11.51 34.65 -24.91
CA HIS A 725 12.96 34.82 -24.80
C HIS A 725 13.52 34.30 -23.46
N ILE A 726 14.56 33.48 -23.53
CA ILE A 726 15.17 32.77 -22.39
C ILE A 726 16.60 33.25 -22.09
N GLU A 727 17.29 33.89 -23.04
CA GLU A 727 18.63 34.45 -22.83
C GLU A 727 18.64 35.44 -21.65
N GLY A 728 19.64 35.32 -20.78
CA GLY A 728 19.78 36.18 -19.60
C GLY A 728 18.79 35.91 -18.47
N ARG A 729 18.00 34.83 -18.56
CA ARG A 729 16.99 34.49 -17.54
C ARG A 729 17.59 33.70 -16.39
N GLU A 730 17.05 33.94 -15.20
CA GLU A 730 17.28 33.10 -14.05
C GLU A 730 16.65 31.70 -14.24
N VAL A 731 17.41 30.65 -13.94
CA VAL A 731 17.00 29.26 -14.00
C VAL A 731 17.47 28.51 -12.77
N VAL A 732 16.69 27.51 -12.37
CA VAL A 732 17.07 26.59 -11.29
C VAL A 732 17.72 25.36 -11.88
N VAL A 733 18.95 25.10 -11.47
CA VAL A 733 19.68 23.87 -11.76
C VAL A 733 19.53 22.93 -10.57
N SER A 734 19.20 21.67 -10.84
CA SER A 734 19.07 20.62 -9.83
C SER A 734 19.85 19.36 -10.22
N ALA A 735 20.50 18.74 -9.24
CA ALA A 735 21.23 17.48 -9.42
C ALA A 735 20.33 16.31 -9.89
N THR A 736 19.05 16.32 -9.55
CA THR A 736 18.12 15.20 -9.79
C THR A 736 17.33 15.35 -11.10
N TYR A 737 17.01 16.58 -11.51
CA TYR A 737 16.03 16.82 -12.59
C TYR A 737 16.55 17.64 -13.77
N GLY A 738 17.76 18.19 -13.71
CA GLY A 738 18.32 19.10 -14.73
C GLY A 738 17.73 20.51 -14.65
N VAL A 739 17.80 21.26 -15.76
CA VAL A 739 17.15 22.57 -15.95
C VAL A 739 15.93 22.42 -16.84
N ASN A 740 14.85 23.12 -16.51
CA ASN A 740 13.71 23.25 -17.41
C ASN A 740 13.65 24.70 -17.92
N PHE A 741 13.64 24.88 -19.24
CA PHE A 741 13.31 26.14 -19.87
C PHE A 741 11.85 26.12 -20.27
N TYR A 742 11.08 27.11 -19.82
CA TYR A 742 9.68 27.30 -20.22
C TYR A 742 9.65 28.34 -21.34
N TRP A 743 9.42 27.87 -22.56
CA TRP A 743 9.60 28.63 -23.80
C TRP A 743 8.29 28.69 -24.60
N ILE A 744 7.97 29.85 -25.16
CA ILE A 744 6.85 30.01 -26.10
C ILE A 744 7.39 29.78 -27.51
N TYR A 745 6.95 28.70 -28.16
CA TYR A 745 7.31 28.34 -29.53
C TYR A 745 6.05 28.22 -30.38
N ASN A 746 5.93 29.07 -31.41
CA ASN A 746 4.75 29.15 -32.29
C ASN A 746 3.42 29.26 -31.51
N ASP A 747 3.31 30.24 -30.60
CA ASP A 747 2.13 30.47 -29.74
C ASP A 747 1.76 29.33 -28.78
N HIS A 748 2.65 28.34 -28.60
CA HIS A 748 2.45 27.23 -27.67
C HIS A 748 3.47 27.24 -26.52
N ASP A 749 2.99 26.91 -25.31
CA ASP A 749 3.81 26.62 -24.14
C ASP A 749 4.63 25.34 -24.36
N VAL A 750 5.95 25.44 -24.49
CA VAL A 750 6.88 24.31 -24.61
C VAL A 750 7.81 24.26 -23.41
N THR A 751 7.94 23.09 -22.78
CA THR A 751 8.94 22.87 -21.72
C THR A 751 10.14 22.13 -22.31
N VAL A 752 11.29 22.81 -22.36
CA VAL A 752 12.55 22.23 -22.82
C VAL A 752 13.37 21.80 -21.60
N ARG A 753 13.42 20.49 -21.35
CA ARG A 753 14.20 19.92 -20.23
C ARG A 753 15.61 19.58 -20.69
N VAL A 754 16.60 20.13 -20.00
CA VAL A 754 18.03 19.88 -20.22
C VAL A 754 18.60 19.15 -19.02
N ARG A 755 19.00 17.89 -19.23
CA ARG A 755 19.74 17.13 -18.23
C ARG A 755 21.23 17.36 -18.42
N PHE A 756 21.91 17.66 -17.34
CA PHE A 756 23.34 17.91 -17.38
C PHE A 756 24.13 16.61 -17.13
N PRO A 757 25.29 16.44 -17.80
CA PRO A 757 26.21 15.36 -17.48
C PRO A 757 26.55 15.36 -15.98
N ARG A 758 26.59 14.17 -15.37
CA ARG A 758 26.96 14.03 -13.94
C ARG A 758 28.33 14.64 -13.63
N SER A 759 29.23 14.69 -14.61
CA SER A 759 30.55 15.33 -14.50
C SER A 759 30.49 16.84 -14.25
N LEU A 760 29.40 17.52 -14.64
CA LEU A 760 29.21 18.95 -14.39
C LEU A 760 28.56 19.25 -13.03
N MET A 761 27.94 18.26 -12.37
CA MET A 761 27.23 18.44 -11.09
C MET A 761 28.11 18.93 -9.94
N PRO A 762 29.36 18.43 -9.75
CA PRO A 762 30.25 18.96 -8.72
C PRO A 762 30.59 20.44 -8.91
N ILE A 763 30.59 20.91 -10.16
CA ILE A 763 31.02 22.27 -10.51
C ILE A 763 29.95 23.29 -10.12
N PHE A 764 28.68 22.91 -10.19
CA PHE A 764 27.58 23.70 -9.63
C PHE A 764 27.47 23.58 -8.09
N GLN A 765 28.47 22.97 -7.42
CA GLN A 765 28.55 22.79 -5.97
C GLN A 765 27.30 22.13 -5.32
N MET A 766 26.60 21.27 -6.06
CA MET A 766 25.35 20.66 -5.60
C MET A 766 25.62 19.37 -4.83
N ARG A 767 25.63 19.43 -3.49
CA ARG A 767 25.64 18.22 -2.65
C ARG A 767 24.26 17.81 -2.14
N THR A 768 23.32 18.74 -1.94
CA THR A 768 21.96 18.43 -1.42
C THR A 768 20.84 19.40 -1.83
N SER A 769 21.11 20.50 -2.56
CA SER A 769 20.11 21.54 -2.86
C SER A 769 20.11 22.01 -4.34
N CYS A 770 19.03 22.68 -4.75
CA CYS A 770 18.92 23.34 -6.05
C CYS A 770 19.59 24.72 -6.01
N GLN A 771 20.24 25.17 -7.09
CA GLN A 771 20.89 26.49 -7.17
C GLN A 771 20.41 27.30 -8.38
N HIS A 772 20.45 28.63 -8.25
CA HIS A 772 19.96 29.58 -9.23
C HIS A 772 21.11 30.15 -10.06
N PHE A 773 20.93 30.22 -11.38
CA PHE A 773 21.92 30.74 -12.33
C PHE A 773 21.24 31.57 -13.41
N ILE A 774 22.00 32.44 -14.07
CA ILE A 774 21.58 33.10 -15.30
C ILE A 774 22.06 32.27 -16.49
N VAL A 775 21.15 31.93 -17.40
CA VAL A 775 21.47 31.16 -18.61
C VAL A 775 21.94 32.08 -19.75
N HIS A 776 22.95 31.60 -20.49
CA HIS A 776 23.50 32.26 -21.68
C HIS A 776 23.58 31.30 -22.87
N PHE A 777 23.02 31.65 -24.01
CA PHE A 777 23.03 30.92 -25.27
C PHE A 777 24.22 31.41 -26.10
N LEU A 778 25.35 30.72 -25.98
CA LEU A 778 26.66 31.05 -26.56
C LEU A 778 26.87 30.38 -27.92
N PRO A 779 27.85 30.81 -28.75
CA PRO A 779 28.16 30.15 -30.03
C PRO A 779 28.48 28.65 -29.90
N GLY A 780 29.10 28.25 -28.79
CA GLY A 780 29.47 26.86 -28.53
C GLY A 780 28.41 26.01 -27.81
N GLY A 781 27.27 26.62 -27.42
CA GLY A 781 26.18 25.94 -26.71
C GLY A 781 25.59 26.78 -25.57
N ILE A 782 25.32 26.21 -24.39
CA ILE A 782 24.63 26.91 -23.28
C ILE A 782 25.57 27.07 -22.09
N GLY A 783 25.86 28.32 -21.72
CA GLY A 783 26.63 28.68 -20.54
C GLY A 783 25.76 29.18 -19.38
N PHE A 784 26.38 29.33 -18.22
CA PHE A 784 25.74 29.83 -17.01
C PHE A 784 26.62 30.88 -16.34
N SER A 785 26.00 31.87 -15.72
CA SER A 785 26.64 32.75 -14.75
C SER A 785 25.91 32.72 -13.42
N THR A 786 26.59 33.10 -12.34
CA THR A 786 25.92 33.39 -11.07
C THR A 786 24.95 34.56 -11.24
N LEU A 787 24.08 34.79 -10.25
CA LEU A 787 23.17 35.93 -10.24
C LEU A 787 23.91 37.29 -10.26
N GLN A 788 25.19 37.31 -9.89
CA GLN A 788 26.07 38.48 -9.95
C GLN A 788 26.73 38.66 -11.33
N GLY A 789 26.41 37.81 -12.31
CA GLY A 789 26.96 37.87 -13.66
C GLY A 789 28.34 37.21 -13.82
N THR A 790 28.90 36.60 -12.78
CA THR A 790 30.18 35.89 -12.88
C THR A 790 29.99 34.55 -13.59
N PRO A 791 30.69 34.26 -14.71
CA PRO A 791 30.57 32.98 -15.39
C PRO A 791 30.87 31.79 -14.46
N VAL A 792 30.08 30.72 -14.54
CA VAL A 792 30.37 29.50 -13.79
C VAL A 792 31.54 28.80 -14.47
N MET A 793 32.64 28.57 -13.73
CA MET A 793 33.90 28.10 -14.29
C MET A 793 34.10 26.59 -14.10
N ASN A 794 34.61 25.89 -15.11
CA ASN A 794 35.16 24.54 -15.03
C ASN A 794 36.69 24.61 -15.25
N GLY A 795 37.44 24.70 -14.16
CA GLY A 795 38.87 25.00 -14.23
C GLY A 795 39.11 26.42 -14.81
N PRO A 796 39.98 26.59 -15.81
CA PRO A 796 40.31 27.91 -16.36
C PRO A 796 39.28 28.44 -17.38
N SER A 797 38.23 27.68 -17.72
CA SER A 797 37.27 28.04 -18.78
C SER A 797 35.83 28.08 -18.25
N PRO A 798 34.96 28.95 -18.79
CA PRO A 798 33.53 28.93 -18.46
C PRO A 798 32.89 27.60 -18.84
N ILE A 799 31.92 27.14 -18.05
CA ILE A 799 31.07 26.02 -18.41
C ILE A 799 30.25 26.42 -19.62
N VAL A 800 30.41 25.65 -20.69
CA VAL A 800 29.53 25.68 -21.85
C VAL A 800 29.11 24.25 -22.10
N ILE A 801 27.82 23.98 -21.98
CA ILE A 801 27.22 22.73 -22.44
C ILE A 801 27.30 22.78 -23.95
N SER A 802 28.05 21.85 -24.53
CA SER A 802 28.36 21.92 -25.95
C SER A 802 27.11 21.70 -26.80
N LEU A 803 27.10 22.25 -28.02
CA LEU A 803 26.05 21.96 -29.00
C LEU A 803 25.88 20.46 -29.26
N SER A 804 26.96 19.68 -29.21
CA SER A 804 26.89 18.22 -29.31
C SER A 804 26.05 17.60 -28.19
N ASP A 805 26.14 18.12 -26.96
CA ASP A 805 25.34 17.63 -25.82
C ASP A 805 23.88 18.13 -25.90
N ILE A 806 23.65 19.28 -26.54
CA ILE A 806 22.35 19.94 -26.68
C ILE A 806 21.48 19.27 -27.76
N ASN A 807 22.09 18.75 -28.83
CA ASN A 807 21.34 18.22 -29.96
C ASN A 807 20.51 16.97 -29.63
N HIS A 808 20.72 16.35 -28.46
CA HIS A 808 19.95 15.19 -27.98
C HIS A 808 18.49 15.50 -27.58
N PHE A 809 18.10 16.78 -27.51
CA PHE A 809 16.78 17.20 -27.03
C PHE A 809 15.93 17.79 -28.16
N PRO A 810 14.69 17.31 -28.40
CA PRO A 810 13.91 17.60 -29.61
C PRO A 810 13.50 19.07 -29.82
N TYR A 811 13.66 19.93 -28.81
CA TYR A 811 13.34 21.37 -28.86
C TYR A 811 14.51 22.29 -28.49
N LEU A 812 15.63 21.73 -28.01
CA LEU A 812 16.74 22.54 -27.49
C LEU A 812 17.59 23.18 -28.60
N PRO A 813 17.85 22.50 -29.75
CA PRO A 813 18.47 23.16 -30.91
C PRO A 813 17.64 24.30 -31.47
N GLN A 814 16.32 24.14 -31.51
CA GLN A 814 15.39 25.18 -31.98
C GLN A 814 15.36 26.36 -31.02
N LEU A 815 15.31 26.10 -29.71
CA LEU A 815 15.44 27.14 -28.68
C LEU A 815 16.78 27.86 -28.82
N TRP A 816 17.89 27.13 -28.90
CA TRP A 816 19.22 27.72 -29.05
C TRP A 816 19.32 28.56 -30.32
N ALA A 817 18.88 28.05 -31.47
CA ALA A 817 18.90 28.79 -32.73
C ALA A 817 18.04 30.05 -32.67
N ALA A 818 16.85 29.98 -32.06
CA ALA A 818 15.97 31.13 -31.90
C ALA A 818 16.63 32.22 -31.04
N GLU A 819 17.27 31.86 -29.92
CA GLU A 819 17.97 32.84 -29.08
C GLU A 819 19.21 33.43 -29.77
N ARG A 820 19.99 32.63 -30.51
CA ARG A 820 21.14 33.13 -31.29
C ARG A 820 20.73 34.07 -32.42
N GLN A 821 19.64 33.75 -33.11
CA GLN A 821 19.09 34.60 -34.18
C GLN A 821 18.68 35.96 -33.62
N ARG A 822 18.03 35.99 -32.45
CA ARG A 822 17.65 37.23 -31.76
C ARG A 822 18.85 38.04 -31.27
N ALA A 823 19.92 37.37 -30.85
CA ALA A 823 21.19 38.01 -30.50
C ALA A 823 21.95 38.62 -31.71
N GLY A 824 21.32 38.69 -32.89
CA GLY A 824 21.86 39.34 -34.08
C GLY A 824 22.81 38.48 -34.91
N GLN A 825 22.89 37.18 -34.64
CA GLN A 825 23.71 36.26 -35.42
C GLN A 825 22.87 35.57 -36.50
N GLN A 826 22.88 36.13 -37.70
CA GLN A 826 22.20 35.55 -38.87
C GLN A 826 23.05 34.44 -39.52
N GLY A 827 22.42 33.34 -39.95
CA GLY A 827 23.04 32.26 -40.71
C GLY A 827 23.06 30.88 -40.06
N LEU A 828 22.57 30.73 -38.82
CA LEU A 828 22.50 29.45 -38.12
C LEU A 828 21.18 28.73 -38.43
N THR A 829 21.01 28.24 -39.66
CA THR A 829 19.96 27.26 -39.96
C THR A 829 20.34 25.92 -39.33
N VAL A 830 19.77 25.61 -38.17
CA VAL A 830 19.67 24.21 -37.73
C VAL A 830 18.79 23.54 -38.76
N SER A 831 19.34 22.59 -39.53
CA SER A 831 18.53 21.77 -40.43
C SER A 831 17.35 21.23 -39.62
N PRO A 832 16.09 21.53 -39.98
CA PRO A 832 14.95 20.88 -39.34
C PRO A 832 15.23 19.37 -39.37
N MET A 833 14.99 18.62 -38.29
CA MET A 833 15.19 17.16 -38.31
C MET A 833 14.42 16.60 -39.51
N VAL A 834 15.13 16.33 -40.61
CA VAL A 834 14.53 15.96 -41.89
C VAL A 834 14.27 14.46 -41.81
N GLY A 835 13.07 14.13 -41.37
CA GLY A 835 12.54 12.79 -41.47
C GLY A 835 11.34 12.63 -40.56
N THR A 836 10.18 12.34 -41.15
CA THR A 836 9.05 11.79 -40.37
C THR A 836 9.58 10.58 -39.61
N PRO A 837 9.50 10.55 -38.26
CA PRO A 837 9.97 9.42 -37.48
C PRO A 837 9.37 8.13 -38.02
N GLY A 838 10.21 7.14 -38.32
CA GLY A 838 9.75 5.79 -38.63
C GLY A 838 9.27 5.09 -37.37
N ARG A 839 9.28 3.75 -37.36
CA ARG A 839 8.90 2.97 -36.19
C ARG A 839 10.00 2.99 -35.13
N PRO A 840 9.66 3.01 -33.83
CA PRO A 840 10.65 3.03 -32.75
C PRO A 840 11.38 1.68 -32.63
N TYR A 841 12.43 1.65 -31.82
CA TYR A 841 13.16 0.44 -31.45
C TYR A 841 12.30 -0.41 -30.52
N PHE A 842 12.67 -1.69 -30.37
CA PHE A 842 12.01 -2.58 -29.43
C PHE A 842 12.48 -2.35 -28.00
N THR A 843 11.56 -2.50 -27.06
CA THR A 843 11.81 -2.55 -25.62
C THR A 843 11.61 -3.97 -25.10
N VAL A 844 12.04 -4.27 -23.87
CA VAL A 844 11.78 -5.59 -23.25
C VAL A 844 10.30 -5.89 -23.04
N THR A 845 9.45 -4.86 -23.08
CA THR A 845 8.00 -4.96 -23.02
C THR A 845 7.34 -5.02 -24.40
N THR A 846 8.12 -5.01 -25.49
CA THR A 846 7.55 -5.11 -26.84
C THR A 846 6.94 -6.49 -27.04
N PRO A 847 5.63 -6.58 -27.39
CA PRO A 847 4.97 -7.86 -27.59
C PRO A 847 5.62 -8.71 -28.68
N ALA A 848 5.65 -10.03 -28.49
CA ALA A 848 6.19 -10.97 -29.47
C ALA A 848 5.48 -10.89 -30.84
N ALA A 849 4.18 -10.56 -30.84
CA ALA A 849 3.42 -10.32 -32.07
C ALA A 849 3.95 -9.11 -32.85
N THR A 850 4.37 -8.03 -32.16
CA THR A 850 4.96 -6.85 -32.80
C THR A 850 6.31 -7.17 -33.44
N LEU A 851 7.14 -8.00 -32.78
CA LEU A 851 8.40 -8.48 -33.35
C LEU A 851 8.15 -9.33 -34.61
N SER A 852 7.21 -10.26 -34.52
CA SER A 852 6.87 -11.18 -35.62
C SER A 852 6.27 -10.46 -36.83
N ASN A 853 5.54 -9.36 -36.59
CA ASN A 853 4.86 -8.58 -37.62
C ASN A 853 5.62 -7.31 -38.05
N PHE A 854 6.89 -7.12 -37.67
CA PHE A 854 7.60 -5.86 -37.90
C PHE A 854 7.85 -5.54 -39.38
N GLY A 855 7.68 -6.51 -40.29
CA GLY A 855 7.82 -6.30 -41.73
C GLY A 855 9.22 -5.80 -42.14
N PRO A 856 9.36 -5.25 -43.36
CA PRO A 856 10.64 -4.71 -43.84
C PRO A 856 11.11 -3.51 -43.01
N ILE A 857 12.40 -3.44 -42.66
CA ILE A 857 12.99 -2.30 -41.93
C ILE A 857 13.21 -1.13 -42.89
N LEU A 858 12.52 -0.02 -42.66
CA LEU A 858 12.58 1.21 -43.45
C LEU A 858 13.75 2.10 -43.01
N PRO A 859 14.32 2.97 -43.88
CA PRO A 859 15.48 3.79 -43.56
C PRO A 859 15.32 4.75 -42.37
N ASN A 860 14.09 5.12 -42.01
CA ASN A 860 13.76 6.02 -40.91
C ASN A 860 13.33 5.28 -39.62
N ASP A 861 13.23 3.95 -39.64
CA ASP A 861 12.97 3.15 -38.43
C ASP A 861 14.19 3.19 -37.51
N ALA A 862 13.98 3.22 -36.19
CA ALA A 862 15.07 3.18 -35.23
C ALA A 862 16.02 1.99 -35.45
N ILE A 863 15.46 0.83 -35.82
CA ILE A 863 16.21 -0.42 -36.02
C ILE A 863 17.14 -0.35 -37.24
N ALA A 864 16.87 0.53 -38.22
CA ALA A 864 17.72 0.68 -39.39
C ALA A 864 19.14 1.10 -39.03
N LEU A 865 19.30 2.01 -38.06
CA LEU A 865 20.62 2.42 -37.56
C LEU A 865 21.44 1.23 -37.04
N LEU A 866 20.80 0.36 -36.25
CA LEU A 866 21.46 -0.81 -35.68
C LEU A 866 21.76 -1.87 -36.76
N ARG A 867 20.85 -2.09 -37.72
CA ARG A 867 21.06 -2.98 -38.86
C ARG A 867 22.26 -2.53 -39.71
N ASP A 868 22.30 -1.24 -40.05
CA ASP A 868 23.32 -0.67 -40.91
C ASP A 868 24.70 -0.69 -40.22
N PHE A 869 24.73 -0.46 -38.90
CA PHE A 869 25.93 -0.63 -38.10
C PHE A 869 26.44 -2.08 -38.12
N LEU A 870 25.56 -3.06 -37.93
CA LEU A 870 25.89 -4.50 -37.97
C LEU A 870 26.30 -5.02 -39.35
N ALA A 871 26.11 -4.22 -40.41
CA ALA A 871 26.56 -4.54 -41.76
C ALA A 871 28.00 -4.08 -42.04
N GLN A 872 28.63 -3.32 -41.13
CA GLN A 872 30.03 -2.91 -41.26
C GLN A 872 30.98 -4.09 -41.02
N ASP A 873 32.15 -4.06 -41.68
CA ASP A 873 33.14 -5.15 -41.71
C ASP A 873 33.51 -5.68 -40.31
N GLN A 874 33.50 -4.83 -39.29
CA GLN A 874 33.85 -5.22 -37.91
C GLN A 874 32.86 -6.20 -37.25
N PHE A 875 31.58 -6.17 -37.63
CA PHE A 875 30.52 -6.98 -36.98
C PHE A 875 29.76 -7.88 -37.95
N VAL A 876 30.22 -7.98 -39.21
CA VAL A 876 29.58 -8.79 -40.26
C VAL A 876 29.46 -10.26 -39.87
N HIS A 877 30.42 -10.78 -39.09
CA HIS A 877 30.44 -12.16 -38.58
C HIS A 877 29.94 -12.29 -37.13
N GLY A 878 29.37 -11.23 -36.56
CA GLY A 878 28.93 -11.22 -35.17
C GLY A 878 29.84 -10.44 -34.23
N GLY A 879 29.55 -10.49 -32.94
CA GLY A 879 30.27 -9.76 -31.90
C GLY A 879 29.79 -10.09 -30.50
N THR A 880 30.36 -9.40 -29.51
CA THR A 880 29.97 -9.53 -28.09
C THR A 880 29.36 -8.23 -27.59
N LEU A 881 28.14 -8.29 -27.05
CA LEU A 881 27.56 -7.20 -26.27
C LEU A 881 27.78 -7.48 -24.77
N ASN A 882 28.37 -6.51 -24.07
CA ASN A 882 28.54 -6.54 -22.61
C ASN A 882 27.83 -5.32 -22.01
N THR A 883 26.89 -5.56 -21.08
CA THR A 883 26.11 -4.49 -20.45
C THR A 883 26.72 -3.97 -19.15
N ALA A 884 27.93 -4.40 -18.76
CA ALA A 884 28.62 -3.84 -17.60
C ALA A 884 28.88 -2.34 -17.80
N SER A 885 28.68 -1.54 -16.75
CA SER A 885 29.06 -0.12 -16.77
C SER A 885 30.56 0.05 -17.03
N ASN A 886 30.97 1.22 -17.51
CA ASN A 886 32.38 1.50 -17.77
C ASN A 886 33.23 1.37 -16.49
N ASP A 887 32.70 1.73 -15.33
CA ASP A 887 33.41 1.65 -14.05
C ASP A 887 33.70 0.19 -13.65
N VAL A 888 32.72 -0.70 -13.82
CA VAL A 888 32.89 -2.15 -13.56
C VAL A 888 33.85 -2.77 -14.57
N ALA A 889 33.85 -2.31 -15.82
CA ALA A 889 34.74 -2.79 -16.86
C ALA A 889 36.22 -2.42 -16.63
N VAL A 890 36.45 -1.19 -16.16
CA VAL A 890 37.79 -0.71 -15.80
C VAL A 890 38.31 -1.48 -14.59
N ALA A 891 37.45 -1.80 -13.62
CA ALA A 891 37.81 -2.62 -12.46
C ALA A 891 38.24 -4.05 -12.84
N LEU A 892 37.72 -4.61 -13.93
CA LEU A 892 38.05 -5.96 -14.42
C LEU A 892 39.37 -6.06 -15.20
N ARG A 893 40.15 -4.96 -15.33
CA ARG A 893 41.52 -4.88 -15.89
C ARG A 893 41.79 -5.74 -17.15
N ASN A 894 40.87 -5.80 -18.11
CA ASN A 894 41.14 -6.45 -19.39
C ASN A 894 41.09 -5.43 -20.55
N PRO A 895 42.24 -4.93 -21.03
CA PRO A 895 42.33 -3.93 -22.11
C PRO A 895 41.66 -4.37 -23.41
N LEU A 896 41.65 -5.68 -23.71
CA LEU A 896 40.98 -6.24 -24.89
C LEU A 896 39.45 -6.13 -24.79
N VAL A 897 38.89 -6.08 -23.58
CA VAL A 897 37.44 -5.96 -23.33
C VAL A 897 36.95 -4.52 -23.51
N ASN A 898 37.82 -3.51 -23.49
CA ASN A 898 37.42 -2.10 -23.62
C ASN A 898 37.50 -1.57 -25.07
N ALA A 899 38.46 -2.03 -25.88
CA ALA A 899 38.63 -1.53 -27.26
C ALA A 899 37.68 -2.16 -28.29
N GLN A 900 37.01 -3.28 -27.96
CA GLN A 900 36.06 -3.98 -28.85
C GLN A 900 34.61 -3.93 -28.35
N ARG A 901 34.27 -2.96 -27.50
CA ARG A 901 32.91 -2.85 -26.95
C ARG A 901 31.92 -2.42 -28.03
N PHE A 902 30.94 -3.28 -28.25
CA PHE A 902 29.79 -3.01 -29.11
C PHE A 902 29.20 -1.61 -28.89
N SER A 903 28.96 -1.21 -27.64
CA SER A 903 28.35 0.09 -27.33
C SER A 903 29.22 1.28 -27.72
N VAL A 904 30.54 1.17 -27.59
CA VAL A 904 31.48 2.25 -27.95
C VAL A 904 31.53 2.42 -29.47
N ALA A 905 31.68 1.30 -30.19
CA ALA A 905 31.69 1.33 -31.65
C ALA A 905 30.34 1.79 -32.22
N PHE A 906 29.22 1.37 -31.60
CA PHE A 906 27.89 1.81 -32.01
C PHE A 906 27.66 3.30 -31.70
N SER A 907 28.08 3.79 -30.53
CA SER A 907 28.04 5.23 -30.23
C SER A 907 28.84 6.05 -31.24
N GLN A 908 30.04 5.62 -31.60
CA GLN A 908 30.85 6.30 -32.63
C GLN A 908 30.16 6.32 -33.99
N TYR A 909 29.51 5.21 -34.38
CA TYR A 909 28.70 5.18 -35.60
C TYR A 909 27.53 6.18 -35.54
N LEU A 910 26.80 6.20 -34.42
CA LEU A 910 25.64 7.07 -34.23
C LEU A 910 26.00 8.56 -34.25
N GLN A 911 27.20 8.92 -33.77
CA GLN A 911 27.72 10.30 -33.86
C GLN A 911 27.86 10.81 -35.30
N HIS A 912 27.95 9.91 -36.29
CA HIS A 912 27.96 10.27 -37.72
C HIS A 912 26.58 10.13 -38.40
N ARG A 913 25.53 9.85 -37.61
CA ARG A 913 24.15 9.59 -38.08
C ARG A 913 23.12 10.41 -37.29
N LEU A 914 23.53 11.56 -36.75
CA LEU A 914 22.69 12.41 -35.91
C LEU A 914 21.48 13.01 -36.64
N GLU A 915 21.47 12.96 -37.97
CA GLU A 915 20.33 13.31 -38.81
C GLU A 915 19.14 12.34 -38.66
N HIS A 916 19.36 11.12 -38.18
CA HIS A 916 18.31 10.13 -38.00
C HIS A 916 17.48 10.43 -36.73
N PRO A 917 16.13 10.39 -36.78
CA PRO A 917 15.24 10.80 -35.67
C PRO A 917 15.40 9.99 -34.38
N TYR A 918 16.05 8.82 -34.46
CA TYR A 918 16.29 7.91 -33.34
C TYR A 918 17.76 7.80 -32.89
N ALA A 919 18.69 8.56 -33.50
CA ALA A 919 20.12 8.43 -33.19
C ALA A 919 20.44 8.73 -31.71
N TYR A 920 19.79 9.75 -31.15
CA TYR A 920 20.02 10.17 -29.77
C TYR A 920 19.47 9.20 -28.72
N GLN A 921 18.35 8.53 -29.00
CA GLN A 921 17.80 7.50 -28.13
C GLN A 921 18.73 6.28 -28.10
N TRP A 922 19.36 5.93 -29.22
CA TRP A 922 20.37 4.88 -29.25
C TRP A 922 21.67 5.27 -28.54
N LEU A 923 22.11 6.53 -28.67
CA LEU A 923 23.25 7.06 -27.90
C LEU A 923 22.96 6.97 -26.39
N TYR A 924 21.76 7.36 -25.96
CA TYR A 924 21.32 7.21 -24.58
C TYR A 924 21.37 5.76 -24.08
N PHE A 925 20.98 4.79 -24.92
CA PHE A 925 21.10 3.37 -24.58
C PHE A 925 22.54 2.91 -24.42
N CYS A 926 23.45 3.41 -25.26
CA CYS A 926 24.87 3.09 -25.18
C CYS A 926 25.53 3.69 -23.93
N ASP A 927 25.17 4.93 -23.56
CA ASP A 927 25.69 5.60 -22.36
C ASP A 927 25.17 4.97 -21.06
N HIS A 928 23.96 4.42 -21.10
CA HIS A 928 23.30 3.79 -19.95
C HIS A 928 23.19 2.28 -20.12
N ILE A 929 24.19 1.65 -20.74
CA ILE A 929 24.10 0.24 -21.16
C ILE A 929 23.79 -0.74 -20.02
N HIS A 930 24.15 -0.41 -18.78
CA HIS A 930 23.83 -1.22 -17.59
C HIS A 930 22.33 -1.24 -17.24
N MET A 931 21.59 -0.16 -17.53
CA MET A 931 20.13 -0.12 -17.36
C MET A 931 19.40 -0.47 -18.66
N GLN A 932 19.93 -0.01 -19.80
CA GLN A 932 19.24 -0.04 -21.09
C GLN A 932 19.68 -1.19 -22.00
N GLY A 933 20.75 -1.92 -21.65
CA GLY A 933 21.32 -2.99 -22.47
C GLY A 933 20.35 -4.14 -22.76
N ARG A 934 19.34 -4.32 -21.90
CA ARG A 934 18.22 -5.26 -22.14
C ARG A 934 17.35 -4.87 -23.35
N HIS A 935 17.18 -3.57 -23.62
CA HIS A 935 16.50 -3.08 -24.81
C HIS A 935 17.39 -3.24 -26.04
N LEU A 936 18.69 -2.98 -25.94
CA LEU A 936 19.63 -3.23 -27.04
C LEU A 936 19.68 -4.72 -27.42
N ARG A 937 19.63 -5.62 -26.43
CA ARG A 937 19.57 -7.07 -26.62
C ARG A 937 18.40 -7.51 -27.50
N ILE A 938 17.17 -7.05 -27.23
CA ILE A 938 16.00 -7.52 -28.00
C ILE A 938 16.08 -7.07 -29.46
N ASN A 939 16.63 -5.88 -29.72
CA ASN A 939 16.86 -5.40 -31.08
C ASN A 939 18.01 -6.15 -31.78
N LEU A 940 19.07 -6.51 -31.06
CA LEU A 940 20.12 -7.38 -31.59
C LEU A 940 19.60 -8.78 -31.91
N GLN A 941 18.80 -9.36 -31.01
CA GLN A 941 18.18 -10.68 -31.19
C GLN A 941 17.26 -10.72 -32.42
N PHE A 942 16.57 -9.61 -32.70
CA PHE A 942 15.76 -9.46 -33.90
C PHE A 942 16.59 -9.44 -35.19
N LEU A 943 17.80 -8.88 -35.16
CA LEU A 943 18.66 -8.71 -36.34
C LEU A 943 19.67 -9.84 -36.56
N ARG A 944 20.07 -10.52 -35.49
CA ARG A 944 21.10 -11.56 -35.48
C ARG A 944 20.77 -12.63 -34.43
N PRO A 945 21.04 -13.93 -34.70
CA PRO A 945 20.91 -14.96 -33.70
C PRO A 945 21.90 -14.73 -32.54
N ILE A 946 21.43 -14.97 -31.32
CA ILE A 946 22.25 -14.96 -30.10
C ILE A 946 22.58 -16.42 -29.78
N HIS A 947 23.86 -16.77 -29.76
CA HIS A 947 24.31 -18.15 -29.53
C HIS A 947 24.97 -18.36 -28.17
N SER A 948 25.34 -17.29 -27.46
CA SER A 948 25.68 -17.38 -26.03
C SER A 948 25.12 -16.21 -25.24
N PHE A 949 24.69 -16.50 -24.01
CA PHE A 949 24.16 -15.54 -23.07
C PHE A 949 24.59 -15.93 -21.66
N ARG A 950 25.21 -14.99 -20.93
CA ARG A 950 25.61 -15.18 -19.55
C ARG A 950 25.25 -13.93 -18.73
N ALA A 951 24.49 -14.12 -17.67
CA ALA A 951 24.31 -13.12 -16.64
C ALA A 951 25.40 -13.29 -15.58
N ILE A 952 26.17 -12.24 -15.34
CA ILE A 952 27.27 -12.23 -14.36
C ILE A 952 26.79 -11.39 -13.16
N PRO A 953 26.57 -12.00 -11.99
CA PRO A 953 26.24 -11.27 -10.78
C PRO A 953 27.49 -10.56 -10.25
N THR A 954 27.32 -9.32 -9.82
CA THR A 954 28.34 -8.51 -9.14
C THR A 954 27.71 -7.77 -7.97
N TYR A 955 28.51 -7.40 -6.99
CA TYR A 955 28.07 -6.62 -5.84
C TYR A 955 28.64 -5.21 -5.98
N THR A 956 27.78 -4.20 -5.79
CA THR A 956 28.23 -2.81 -5.70
C THR A 956 28.98 -2.60 -4.38
N ALA A 957 29.70 -1.49 -4.26
CA ALA A 957 30.35 -1.09 -3.00
C ALA A 957 29.34 -0.93 -1.83
N SER A 958 28.05 -0.75 -2.13
CA SER A 958 26.95 -0.71 -1.15
C SER A 958 26.37 -2.10 -0.80
N GLY A 959 26.99 -3.19 -1.26
CA GLY A 959 26.51 -4.56 -1.05
C GLY A 959 25.30 -4.96 -1.91
N SER A 960 24.82 -4.09 -2.81
CA SER A 960 23.66 -4.38 -3.66
C SER A 960 24.07 -5.30 -4.82
N ARG A 961 23.35 -6.41 -5.01
CA ARG A 961 23.59 -7.34 -6.11
C ARG A 961 23.10 -6.75 -7.43
N GLN A 962 24.01 -6.51 -8.39
CA GLN A 962 23.72 -6.12 -9.76
C GLN A 962 24.17 -7.22 -10.73
N SER A 963 23.32 -7.62 -11.68
CA SER A 963 23.70 -8.58 -12.73
C SER A 963 23.88 -7.84 -14.06
N TYR A 964 24.99 -8.05 -14.75
CA TYR A 964 25.16 -7.59 -16.13
C TYR A 964 25.21 -8.76 -17.11
N ILE A 965 24.85 -8.48 -18.36
CA ILE A 965 24.68 -9.45 -19.42
C ILE A 965 25.90 -9.39 -20.34
N VAL A 966 26.49 -10.55 -20.60
CA VAL A 966 27.43 -10.76 -21.70
C VAL A 966 26.77 -11.71 -22.69
N LEU A 967 26.58 -11.28 -23.93
CA LEU A 967 26.01 -12.10 -24.99
C LEU A 967 26.86 -12.04 -26.25
N ARG A 968 26.94 -13.17 -26.97
CA ARG A 968 27.54 -13.25 -28.31
C ARG A 968 26.44 -13.43 -29.36
N PHE A 969 26.53 -12.65 -30.42
CA PHE A 969 25.60 -12.66 -31.54
C PHE A 969 26.35 -12.91 -32.85
N GLY A 970 25.68 -13.50 -33.85
CA GLY A 970 26.29 -13.89 -35.15
C GLY A 970 26.22 -15.39 -35.44
N PRO A 971 26.71 -15.86 -36.60
CA PRO A 971 26.85 -17.28 -36.89
C PRO A 971 27.71 -17.98 -35.83
N ALA A 972 27.29 -19.17 -35.38
CA ALA A 972 28.06 -19.95 -34.42
C ALA A 972 29.39 -20.36 -35.05
N ASP A 973 30.51 -19.93 -34.47
CA ASP A 973 31.84 -20.35 -34.89
C ASP A 973 32.22 -21.65 -34.16
N PRO A 974 32.23 -22.81 -34.84
CA PRO A 974 32.46 -24.10 -34.20
C PRO A 974 33.86 -24.24 -33.58
N ALA A 975 34.78 -23.30 -33.82
CA ALA A 975 36.15 -23.33 -33.28
C ALA A 975 36.38 -22.40 -32.05
N GLY A 976 35.40 -21.57 -31.65
CA GLY A 976 35.62 -20.44 -30.72
C GLY A 976 35.17 -20.61 -29.26
N ASP A 977 34.62 -21.76 -28.88
CA ASP A 977 34.00 -21.97 -27.55
C ASP A 977 35.00 -22.31 -26.42
N THR A 978 36.29 -22.46 -26.71
CA THR A 978 37.33 -22.86 -25.76
C THR A 978 37.96 -21.72 -24.94
N LEU A 979 37.57 -20.46 -25.14
CA LEU A 979 38.19 -19.29 -24.49
C LEU A 979 37.47 -18.75 -23.23
N LEU A 980 36.43 -19.42 -22.73
CA LEU A 980 35.77 -19.07 -21.46
C LEU A 980 36.23 -19.99 -20.31
N HIS A 981 37.54 -20.04 -20.05
CA HIS A 981 38.04 -20.59 -18.77
C HIS A 981 37.62 -19.66 -17.61
N PRO A 982 37.34 -20.21 -16.42
CA PRO A 982 36.92 -19.42 -15.27
C PRO A 982 38.06 -18.49 -14.87
N VAL A 983 37.83 -17.19 -14.97
CA VAL A 983 38.65 -16.19 -14.27
C VAL A 983 38.56 -16.54 -12.78
N GLY A 984 39.68 -16.93 -12.20
CA GLY A 984 39.77 -17.46 -10.84
C GLY A 984 39.16 -16.53 -9.79
N ASP A 985 38.73 -17.15 -8.70
CA ASP A 985 38.21 -16.51 -7.47
C ASP A 985 38.96 -15.22 -7.13
N LEU A 986 38.31 -14.09 -7.39
CA LEU A 986 38.66 -12.79 -6.84
C LEU A 986 37.61 -12.43 -5.80
N THR A 987 37.66 -13.14 -4.67
CA THR A 987 37.11 -12.71 -3.38
C THR A 987 38.28 -12.47 -2.43
N ARG A 988 38.97 -11.34 -2.62
CA ARG A 988 39.74 -10.64 -1.60
C ARG A 988 39.57 -9.13 -1.77
#